data_AF-A0A960MRZ9-F1
#
_entry.id   AF-A0A960MRZ9-F1
#
_cell.length_a   1.000
_cell.length_b   1.000
_cell.length_c   1.000
_cell.angle_alpha   90.00
_cell.angle_beta   90.00
_cell.angle_gamma   90.00
#
_symmetry.space_group_name_H-M   'P 1'
#
loop_
_entity.id
_entity.type
_entity.pdbx_description
1 polymer ?
#
loop_
_entity_poly.entity_id
_entity_poly.type
_entity_poly.pdbx_seq_one_letter_code
_entity_poly.pdbx_strand_id
1 'polypeptide(L)'
;MGQELLEREPVFCRTLEGIDTYLKPLAGWSLVEEMTRDEAGSRIDRTNIAQPAIFGLQVALAELWKSWGIEPAKVVGHSVGEVAAAYVAGAYSMEDAVKVIYHRSRLQDTTGGHGRMVAVGISTTEAKKVLVGKEDRIQVAVVNSPGLITLAGDTEPLEEVVATLEAQGKFVRWLRIDYAFHTHQMEPIREELLEVLADIQPKATRIPYISTVTGGQFAGEKLDAEYWWRNVRETVQFAPAITSLIRAGEDSFLELGPHPALQNPIQECLSEQGRKGVYFSSLKRKSDETYEMLGNLSQMHLRGYRVDWAAVNQSTGTWVDLPKNAWQRERFWLESAEGHYLRCGDEEHPLLGLRRTASRPTFRFELDPRLFTWLDDHRFWDSVVFPAAGYGEIGLALARKLFPGEPYVVEELEMKKALFVTEQKVPTVEVVFDPETRAFQIFSSTGDRKEWELNSQGVLRKQPFPKDLAPVDFEAIKAGLPEHFDHQAYYDDYSEAGYQFRPLFQHLQNVWRKKGESFAEIVAPEGLHGSIPSFHFHPAVLDACFHTVKGGQVAPDGAKATDYFYLPAAIRSIRLFVDKPPHRLWGHSKVNTDNDREYIIADIDVYDDNGHRVAEILGFRADRVEQSDGDDLEKCLYQAKWEVSRLKGTRIEGSAQIAASKEILAEVSAALPPLYQKRQLHEHYDRFMPRIDQASRQFIVNAYLDLGWQPRMGDLVEVESHMRHLDIADHHRKLVYGQLTALEEGGWLKPVGEATWEVIQVPERQCATELLDKLAAEMPRFASEVDLQRHAGPNLAGILSGEVDPLEVLFPHGSSDLMETFYREGADFPVINPLIGVALRKVIENLPPRRAIRILEVGAGTGSLTKEILPVFPADRTEYVFTDNGPLFLQSAKDKFGEAYPFVEYTLFDCERDPVDQGIEPHAFDIVLASNVIHATADLKETLGKLRRCLAPDGLLMFLEVTWRRAPLDNVFGLLPGWWRFADTDLRDRSALLSRARWESLLTELGFRDVASFTSSPKIEEDQQACFLARAPEPVELATAEAPVSTEPAVADRGILLIGGDKRLEEGLGQLGFPVWTVGVDHGAIAAAIDQAESGGGRITKIVHALALDHPRVDSLDVETLNQAQETGVRHAHELFRHITA
;
A
#
# COMPACT_ATOMS: atom_id res chain seq x y z
N MET A 1 -14.38 -16.82 -48.71
CA MET A 1 -13.55 -16.13 -47.68
C MET A 1 -14.32 -16.16 -46.38
N GLY A 2 -13.70 -16.46 -45.23
CA GLY A 2 -14.42 -16.58 -43.96
C GLY A 2 -15.27 -17.85 -43.86
N GLN A 3 -14.95 -18.90 -44.63
CA GLN A 3 -15.78 -20.11 -44.70
C GLN A 3 -15.68 -20.96 -43.44
N GLU A 4 -14.47 -21.11 -42.88
CA GLU A 4 -14.25 -21.89 -41.66
C GLU A 4 -14.85 -21.14 -40.45
N LEU A 5 -14.74 -19.81 -40.42
CA LEU A 5 -15.40 -19.00 -39.39
C LEU A 5 -16.93 -19.06 -39.50
N LEU A 6 -17.49 -19.08 -40.72
CA LEU A 6 -18.92 -19.23 -40.91
C LEU A 6 -19.44 -20.57 -40.34
N GLU A 7 -18.65 -21.63 -40.45
CA GLU A 7 -19.00 -22.95 -39.91
C GLU A 7 -18.79 -23.06 -38.40
N ARG A 8 -17.74 -22.46 -37.86
CA ARG A 8 -17.27 -22.69 -36.49
C ARG A 8 -17.63 -21.60 -35.49
N GLU A 9 -17.87 -20.36 -35.95
CA GLU A 9 -18.03 -19.20 -35.08
C GLU A 9 -19.47 -18.63 -35.13
N PRO A 10 -20.31 -18.87 -34.11
CA PRO A 10 -21.72 -18.48 -34.15
C PRO A 10 -21.95 -16.97 -34.27
N VAL A 11 -21.08 -16.13 -33.69
CA VAL A 11 -21.18 -14.66 -33.79
C VAL A 11 -20.92 -14.21 -35.23
N PHE A 12 -19.89 -14.77 -35.85
CA PHE A 12 -19.53 -14.48 -37.23
C PHE A 12 -20.65 -14.88 -38.20
N CYS A 13 -21.19 -16.08 -38.03
CA CYS A 13 -22.30 -16.60 -38.81
C CYS A 13 -23.56 -15.72 -38.71
N ARG A 14 -24.05 -15.47 -37.48
CA ARG A 14 -25.24 -14.63 -37.27
C ARG A 14 -25.09 -13.22 -37.82
N THR A 15 -23.88 -12.66 -37.75
CA THR A 15 -23.61 -11.32 -38.27
C THR A 15 -23.74 -11.29 -39.80
N LEU A 16 -23.15 -12.27 -40.50
CA LEU A 16 -23.28 -12.39 -41.95
C LEU A 16 -24.73 -12.66 -42.40
N GLU A 17 -25.46 -13.53 -41.71
CA GLU A 17 -26.89 -13.76 -41.98
C GLU A 17 -27.74 -12.51 -41.76
N GLY A 18 -27.41 -11.73 -40.72
CA GLY A 18 -28.04 -10.44 -40.43
C GLY A 18 -27.83 -9.43 -41.55
N ILE A 19 -26.61 -9.34 -42.10
CA ILE A 19 -26.30 -8.50 -43.26
C ILE A 19 -27.05 -9.00 -44.51
N ASP A 20 -27.04 -10.32 -44.74
CA ASP A 20 -27.68 -10.94 -45.90
C ASP A 20 -29.20 -10.69 -45.94
N THR A 21 -29.83 -10.60 -44.76
CA THR A 21 -31.26 -10.28 -44.62
C THR A 21 -31.62 -8.92 -45.25
N TYR A 22 -30.73 -7.93 -45.14
CA TYR A 22 -30.92 -6.61 -45.76
C TYR A 22 -30.38 -6.53 -47.19
N LEU A 23 -29.30 -7.26 -47.51
CA LEU A 23 -28.67 -7.20 -48.82
C LEU A 23 -29.47 -7.97 -49.88
N LYS A 24 -29.97 -9.16 -49.56
CA LYS A 24 -30.63 -10.06 -50.52
C LYS A 24 -31.85 -9.42 -51.20
N PRO A 25 -32.75 -8.67 -50.52
CA PRO A 25 -33.84 -7.95 -51.16
C PRO A 25 -33.38 -6.86 -52.16
N LEU A 26 -32.25 -6.19 -51.88
CA LEU A 26 -31.71 -5.14 -52.74
C LEU A 26 -30.94 -5.71 -53.93
N ALA A 27 -30.13 -6.75 -53.68
CA ALA A 27 -29.15 -7.25 -54.63
C ALA A 27 -29.67 -8.41 -55.50
N GLY A 28 -30.70 -9.13 -55.05
CA GLY A 28 -31.24 -10.30 -55.75
C GLY A 28 -30.37 -11.55 -55.65
N TRP A 29 -29.34 -11.55 -54.80
CA TRP A 29 -28.46 -12.68 -54.50
C TRP A 29 -28.12 -12.71 -53.00
N SER A 30 -27.74 -13.89 -52.48
CA SER A 30 -27.35 -14.06 -51.08
C SER A 30 -25.85 -13.94 -50.90
N LEU A 31 -25.44 -13.11 -49.93
CA LEU A 31 -24.08 -12.93 -49.49
C LEU A 31 -23.46 -14.23 -48.99
N VAL A 32 -24.18 -14.92 -48.11
CA VAL A 32 -23.72 -16.18 -47.50
C VAL A 32 -23.54 -17.26 -48.58
N GLU A 33 -24.51 -17.41 -49.49
CA GLU A 33 -24.41 -18.35 -50.60
C GLU A 33 -23.22 -18.02 -51.53
N GLU A 34 -22.97 -16.74 -51.83
CA GLU A 34 -21.86 -16.35 -52.71
C GLU A 34 -20.49 -16.51 -52.05
N MET A 35 -20.36 -16.25 -50.74
CA MET A 35 -19.10 -16.42 -49.99
C MET A 35 -18.71 -17.89 -49.78
N THR A 36 -19.69 -18.80 -49.84
CA THR A 36 -19.52 -20.26 -49.68
C THR A 36 -19.41 -21.02 -50.99
N ARG A 37 -19.57 -20.36 -52.15
CA ARG A 37 -19.33 -20.97 -53.47
C ARG A 37 -17.87 -21.38 -53.67
N ASP A 38 -17.69 -22.35 -54.55
CA ASP A 38 -16.38 -22.75 -55.05
C ASP A 38 -15.77 -21.65 -55.93
N GLU A 39 -14.44 -21.64 -56.03
CA GLU A 39 -13.70 -20.61 -56.79
C GLU A 39 -14.11 -20.58 -58.27
N ALA A 40 -14.50 -21.72 -58.86
CA ALA A 40 -14.92 -21.82 -60.25
C ALA A 40 -16.33 -21.24 -60.51
N GLY A 41 -17.24 -21.30 -59.53
CA GLY A 41 -18.61 -20.81 -59.64
C GLY A 41 -18.87 -19.45 -58.99
N SER A 42 -17.88 -18.91 -58.28
CA SER A 42 -17.99 -17.62 -57.61
C SER A 42 -17.81 -16.43 -58.57
N ARG A 43 -18.58 -15.36 -58.33
CA ARG A 43 -18.51 -14.08 -59.04
C ARG A 43 -17.83 -12.99 -58.20
N ILE A 44 -17.10 -13.39 -57.15
CA ILE A 44 -16.49 -12.50 -56.16
C ILE A 44 -15.51 -11.47 -56.75
N ASP A 45 -15.04 -11.67 -57.97
CA ASP A 45 -14.18 -10.71 -58.68
C ASP A 45 -14.94 -9.49 -59.23
N ARG A 46 -16.27 -9.53 -59.28
CA ARG A 46 -17.11 -8.39 -59.71
C ARG A 46 -17.25 -7.38 -58.57
N THR A 47 -17.07 -6.10 -58.85
CA THR A 47 -17.06 -5.04 -57.81
C THR A 47 -18.35 -4.98 -57.00
N ASN A 48 -19.51 -5.16 -57.64
CA ASN A 48 -20.82 -5.19 -57.00
C ASN A 48 -21.06 -6.42 -56.10
N ILE A 49 -20.15 -7.39 -56.07
CA ILE A 49 -20.18 -8.57 -55.20
C ILE A 49 -19.00 -8.52 -54.22
N ALA A 50 -17.81 -8.18 -54.70
CA ALA A 50 -16.57 -8.08 -53.92
C ALA A 50 -16.72 -7.11 -52.74
N GLN A 51 -17.24 -5.91 -52.98
CA GLN A 51 -17.33 -4.87 -51.96
C GLN A 51 -18.33 -5.22 -50.84
N PRO A 52 -19.57 -5.67 -51.14
CA PRO A 52 -20.47 -6.19 -50.10
C PRO A 52 -19.88 -7.37 -49.33
N ALA A 53 -19.12 -8.25 -49.99
CA ALA A 53 -18.47 -9.37 -49.31
C ALA A 53 -17.33 -8.96 -48.39
N ILE A 54 -16.51 -7.99 -48.80
CA ILE A 54 -15.48 -7.40 -47.94
C ILE A 54 -16.12 -6.71 -46.74
N PHE A 55 -17.16 -5.90 -46.96
CA PHE A 55 -17.91 -5.25 -45.88
C PHE A 55 -18.47 -6.28 -44.90
N GLY A 56 -19.14 -7.31 -45.40
CA GLY A 56 -19.74 -8.31 -44.54
C GLY A 56 -18.71 -9.10 -43.74
N LEU A 57 -17.60 -9.47 -44.37
CA LEU A 57 -16.46 -10.08 -43.69
C LEU A 57 -15.91 -9.17 -42.59
N GLN A 58 -15.67 -7.89 -42.88
CA GLN A 58 -15.09 -6.94 -41.93
C GLN A 58 -15.98 -6.70 -40.72
N VAL A 59 -17.28 -6.55 -40.94
CA VAL A 59 -18.26 -6.39 -39.85
C VAL A 59 -18.35 -7.66 -39.01
N ALA A 60 -18.41 -8.84 -39.64
CA ALA A 60 -18.44 -10.11 -38.91
C ALA A 60 -17.16 -10.38 -38.11
N LEU A 61 -15.99 -10.02 -38.65
CA LEU A 61 -14.72 -10.06 -37.92
C LEU A 61 -14.70 -9.07 -36.74
N ALA A 62 -15.20 -7.85 -36.93
CA ALA A 62 -15.27 -6.86 -35.86
C ALA A 62 -16.13 -7.35 -34.69
N GLU A 63 -17.31 -7.91 -34.98
CA GLU A 63 -18.21 -8.44 -33.96
C GLU A 63 -17.63 -9.70 -33.29
N LEU A 64 -16.92 -10.56 -34.02
CA LEU A 64 -16.22 -11.71 -33.44
C LEU A 64 -15.11 -11.27 -32.47
N TRP A 65 -14.25 -10.33 -32.86
CA TRP A 65 -13.20 -9.79 -31.99
C TRP A 65 -13.78 -9.14 -30.72
N LYS A 66 -14.82 -8.32 -30.86
CA LYS A 66 -15.53 -7.73 -29.71
C LYS A 66 -16.10 -8.81 -28.79
N SER A 67 -16.66 -9.89 -29.35
CA SER A 67 -17.21 -10.99 -28.55
C SER A 67 -16.14 -11.71 -27.72
N TRP A 68 -14.88 -11.69 -28.14
CA TRP A 68 -13.74 -12.21 -27.36
C TRP A 68 -13.12 -11.17 -26.41
N GLY A 69 -13.75 -10.01 -26.24
CA GLY A 69 -13.30 -8.92 -25.37
C GLY A 69 -12.33 -7.93 -26.02
N ILE A 70 -12.03 -8.07 -27.32
CA ILE A 70 -11.13 -7.18 -28.06
C ILE A 70 -11.95 -6.06 -28.71
N GLU A 71 -12.01 -4.92 -28.04
CA GLU A 71 -12.73 -3.73 -28.51
C GLU A 71 -11.78 -2.68 -29.12
N PRO A 72 -12.14 -2.07 -30.27
CA PRO A 72 -11.30 -1.05 -30.89
C PRO A 72 -11.42 0.30 -30.17
N ALA A 73 -10.29 0.90 -29.83
CA ALA A 73 -10.25 2.27 -29.29
C ALA A 73 -10.57 3.33 -30.35
N LYS A 74 -10.20 3.07 -31.61
CA LYS A 74 -10.45 3.92 -32.78
C LYS A 74 -10.63 3.03 -34.01
N VAL A 75 -11.37 3.50 -35.00
CA VAL A 75 -11.55 2.77 -36.28
C VAL A 75 -11.18 3.64 -37.47
N VAL A 76 -10.55 3.01 -38.46
CA VAL A 76 -10.15 3.61 -39.73
C VAL A 76 -10.43 2.60 -40.83
N GLY A 77 -10.96 3.06 -41.97
CA GLY A 77 -11.19 2.22 -43.14
C GLY A 77 -10.27 2.60 -44.29
N HIS A 78 -9.99 1.66 -45.20
CA HIS A 78 -9.30 1.95 -46.46
C HIS A 78 -10.32 1.82 -47.60
N SER A 79 -10.64 2.94 -48.25
CA SER A 79 -11.65 3.00 -49.32
C SER A 79 -12.98 2.36 -48.89
N VAL A 80 -13.36 1.22 -49.49
CA VAL A 80 -14.57 0.44 -49.15
C VAL A 80 -14.64 0.07 -47.67
N GLY A 81 -13.50 -0.13 -47.01
CA GLY A 81 -13.44 -0.46 -45.58
C GLY A 81 -13.99 0.64 -44.68
N GLU A 82 -14.13 1.87 -45.18
CA GLU A 82 -14.76 2.95 -44.41
C GLU A 82 -16.23 2.68 -44.10
N VAL A 83 -16.96 1.94 -44.96
CA VAL A 83 -18.36 1.60 -44.69
C VAL A 83 -18.45 0.68 -43.47
N ALA A 84 -17.56 -0.32 -43.39
CA ALA A 84 -17.47 -1.20 -42.23
C ALA A 84 -17.01 -0.43 -40.98
N ALA A 85 -16.01 0.43 -41.09
CA ALA A 85 -15.54 1.26 -39.97
C ALA A 85 -16.65 2.19 -39.45
N ALA A 86 -17.45 2.80 -40.32
CA ALA A 86 -18.55 3.67 -39.92
C ALA A 86 -19.68 2.89 -39.21
N TYR A 87 -20.02 1.70 -39.70
CA TYR A 87 -20.97 0.81 -39.02
C TYR A 87 -20.44 0.39 -37.64
N VAL A 88 -19.20 -0.09 -37.56
CA VAL A 88 -18.56 -0.52 -36.31
C VAL A 88 -18.47 0.62 -35.31
N ALA A 89 -18.24 1.86 -35.78
CA ALA A 89 -18.23 3.07 -34.97
C ALA A 89 -19.62 3.44 -34.40
N GLY A 90 -20.69 2.85 -34.92
CA GLY A 90 -22.08 3.14 -34.53
C GLY A 90 -22.72 4.28 -35.32
N ALA A 91 -22.14 4.72 -36.43
CA ALA A 91 -22.70 5.81 -37.24
C ALA A 91 -23.99 5.40 -37.98
N TYR A 92 -24.17 4.11 -38.25
CA TYR A 92 -25.29 3.60 -39.06
C TYR A 92 -26.05 2.47 -38.40
N SER A 93 -27.32 2.34 -38.80
CA SER A 93 -28.04 1.08 -38.69
C SER A 93 -27.47 0.04 -39.68
N MET A 94 -27.78 -1.25 -39.47
CA MET A 94 -27.39 -2.29 -40.43
C MET A 94 -27.99 -2.03 -41.82
N GLU A 95 -29.26 -1.60 -41.86
CA GLU A 95 -29.96 -1.27 -43.09
C GLU A 95 -29.26 -0.16 -43.87
N ASP A 96 -28.91 0.94 -43.22
CA ASP A 96 -28.23 2.07 -43.86
C ASP A 96 -26.82 1.70 -44.34
N ALA A 97 -26.06 0.96 -43.54
CA ALA A 97 -24.73 0.50 -43.93
C ALA A 97 -24.80 -0.44 -45.15
N VAL A 98 -25.81 -1.32 -45.20
CA VAL A 98 -26.08 -2.20 -46.34
C VAL A 98 -26.52 -1.40 -47.57
N LYS A 99 -27.40 -0.40 -47.42
CA LYS A 99 -27.76 0.53 -48.52
C LYS A 99 -26.53 1.20 -49.10
N VAL A 100 -25.65 1.75 -48.25
CA VAL A 100 -24.40 2.39 -48.67
C VAL A 100 -23.52 1.43 -49.47
N ILE A 101 -23.18 0.26 -48.91
CA ILE A 101 -22.25 -0.67 -49.59
C ILE A 101 -22.85 -1.25 -50.88
N TYR A 102 -24.15 -1.56 -50.88
CA TYR A 102 -24.85 -2.05 -52.07
C TYR A 102 -24.85 -1.00 -53.17
N HIS A 103 -25.30 0.21 -52.85
CA HIS A 103 -25.47 1.25 -53.85
C HIS A 103 -24.14 1.75 -54.38
N ARG A 104 -23.15 1.95 -53.51
CA ARG A 104 -21.78 2.27 -53.90
C ARG A 104 -21.22 1.23 -54.87
N SER A 105 -21.28 -0.04 -54.50
CA SER A 105 -20.61 -1.11 -55.25
C SER A 105 -21.23 -1.37 -56.62
N ARG A 106 -22.57 -1.37 -56.73
CA ARG A 106 -23.26 -1.54 -58.02
C ARG A 106 -22.97 -0.40 -58.99
N LEU A 107 -22.88 0.84 -58.49
CA LEU A 107 -22.60 2.02 -59.32
C LEU A 107 -21.16 2.01 -59.78
N GLN A 108 -20.22 1.74 -58.88
CA GLN A 108 -18.81 1.59 -59.24
C GLN A 108 -18.61 0.47 -60.27
N ASP A 109 -19.37 -0.63 -60.21
CA ASP A 109 -19.31 -1.70 -61.22
C ASP A 109 -19.67 -1.23 -62.65
N THR A 110 -20.51 -0.20 -62.80
CA THR A 110 -20.87 0.36 -64.13
C THR A 110 -19.73 1.12 -64.82
N THR A 111 -18.67 1.46 -64.08
CA THR A 111 -17.51 2.22 -64.59
C THR A 111 -16.40 1.34 -65.17
N GLY A 112 -16.60 0.02 -65.18
CA GLY A 112 -15.60 -0.95 -65.62
C GLY A 112 -15.21 -0.80 -67.10
N GLY A 113 -13.94 -1.08 -67.41
CA GLY A 113 -13.40 -1.06 -68.77
C GLY A 113 -12.91 0.31 -69.24
N HIS A 114 -12.99 1.34 -68.40
CA HIS A 114 -12.60 2.70 -68.74
C HIS A 114 -11.27 3.14 -68.11
N GLY A 115 -10.72 2.40 -67.15
CA GLY A 115 -9.46 2.76 -66.49
C GLY A 115 -8.88 1.67 -65.61
N ARG A 116 -7.67 1.90 -65.11
CA ARG A 116 -6.89 0.92 -64.34
C ARG A 116 -6.23 1.57 -63.13
N MET A 117 -5.75 0.73 -62.20
CA MET A 117 -5.01 1.16 -61.01
C MET A 117 -3.68 0.41 -60.87
N VAL A 118 -2.66 1.13 -60.40
CA VAL A 118 -1.30 0.61 -60.22
C VAL A 118 -0.68 1.14 -58.92
N ALA A 119 -0.20 0.22 -58.08
CA ALA A 119 0.57 0.57 -56.90
C ALA A 119 2.03 0.84 -57.30
N VAL A 120 2.57 1.98 -56.89
CA VAL A 120 3.93 2.42 -57.26
C VAL A 120 4.71 2.91 -56.04
N GLY A 121 5.99 2.51 -55.96
CA GLY A 121 6.89 2.83 -54.85
C GLY A 121 7.54 4.21 -55.00
N ILE A 122 6.73 5.26 -54.93
CA ILE A 122 7.17 6.67 -54.98
C ILE A 122 6.40 7.50 -53.96
N SER A 123 6.98 8.62 -53.55
CA SER A 123 6.32 9.61 -52.69
C SER A 123 5.24 10.41 -53.43
N THR A 124 4.33 11.03 -52.67
CA THR A 124 3.34 11.98 -53.22
C THR A 124 3.98 13.15 -53.96
N THR A 125 5.17 13.57 -53.52
CA THR A 125 5.94 14.65 -54.16
C THR A 125 6.52 14.22 -55.51
N GLU A 126 7.03 12.99 -55.61
CA GLU A 126 7.47 12.42 -56.89
C GLU A 126 6.29 12.22 -57.84
N ALA A 127 5.15 11.73 -57.34
CA ALA A 127 3.95 11.53 -58.13
C ALA A 127 3.47 12.82 -58.78
N LYS A 128 3.42 13.93 -58.01
CA LYS A 128 3.09 15.26 -58.55
C LYS A 128 4.00 15.67 -59.71
N LYS A 129 5.28 15.27 -59.72
CA LYS A 129 6.22 15.58 -60.81
C LYS A 129 5.97 14.73 -62.05
N VAL A 130 5.68 13.44 -61.86
CA VAL A 130 5.47 12.49 -62.97
C VAL A 130 4.11 12.73 -63.66
N LEU A 131 3.14 13.28 -62.92
CA LEU A 131 1.79 13.57 -63.41
C LEU A 131 1.64 14.95 -64.07
N VAL A 132 2.69 15.78 -64.13
CA VAL A 132 2.62 17.11 -64.77
C VAL A 132 2.12 16.99 -66.22
N GLY A 133 1.02 17.68 -66.53
CA GLY A 133 0.35 17.67 -67.83
C GLY A 133 -0.53 16.44 -68.10
N LYS A 134 -0.75 15.58 -67.10
CA LYS A 134 -1.60 14.39 -67.16
C LYS A 134 -2.64 14.33 -66.03
N GLU A 135 -2.77 15.39 -65.23
CA GLU A 135 -3.59 15.43 -64.00
C GLU A 135 -5.08 15.18 -64.24
N ASP A 136 -5.58 15.56 -65.42
CA ASP A 136 -6.98 15.35 -65.82
C ASP A 136 -7.26 13.89 -66.21
N ARG A 137 -6.22 13.09 -66.49
CA ARG A 137 -6.32 11.71 -67.00
C ARG A 137 -5.81 10.67 -66.01
N ILE A 138 -4.87 11.04 -65.15
CA ILE A 138 -4.27 10.18 -64.11
C ILE A 138 -4.22 10.96 -62.80
N GLN A 139 -4.73 10.34 -61.74
CA GLN A 139 -4.74 10.93 -60.40
C GLN A 139 -4.12 9.98 -59.39
N VAL A 140 -3.65 10.54 -58.27
CA VAL A 140 -3.28 9.74 -57.10
C VAL A 140 -4.58 9.28 -56.46
N ALA A 141 -4.90 8.00 -56.58
CA ALA A 141 -6.10 7.42 -55.99
C ALA A 141 -5.94 7.11 -54.51
N VAL A 142 -4.74 6.69 -54.09
CA VAL A 142 -4.46 6.28 -52.72
C VAL A 142 -3.05 6.68 -52.31
N VAL A 143 -2.91 7.24 -51.11
CA VAL A 143 -1.62 7.43 -50.44
C VAL A 143 -1.51 6.33 -49.36
N ASN A 144 -0.88 5.20 -49.68
CA ASN A 144 -0.82 4.04 -48.77
C ASN A 144 0.21 4.25 -47.66
N SER A 145 1.40 4.73 -48.01
CA SER A 145 2.49 5.04 -47.07
C SER A 145 3.31 6.22 -47.62
N PRO A 146 4.33 6.72 -46.89
CA PRO A 146 5.21 7.77 -47.38
C PRO A 146 5.94 7.41 -48.69
N GLY A 147 6.23 6.12 -48.88
CA GLY A 147 6.95 5.58 -50.04
C GLY A 147 6.09 4.79 -51.04
N LEU A 148 4.80 4.59 -50.78
CA LEU A 148 3.91 3.76 -51.59
C LEU A 148 2.57 4.46 -51.85
N ILE A 149 2.27 4.69 -53.12
CA ILE A 149 0.98 5.27 -53.55
C ILE A 149 0.30 4.38 -54.60
N THR A 150 -0.96 4.66 -54.90
CA THR A 150 -1.68 4.05 -56.02
C THR A 150 -2.10 5.13 -57.00
N LEU A 151 -1.66 5.00 -58.25
CA LEU A 151 -2.08 5.82 -59.37
C LEU A 151 -3.26 5.14 -60.08
N ALA A 152 -4.19 5.95 -60.57
CA ALA A 152 -5.35 5.46 -61.29
C ALA A 152 -5.78 6.44 -62.38
N GLY A 153 -6.39 5.94 -63.45
CA GLY A 153 -6.91 6.77 -64.52
C GLY A 153 -7.04 6.01 -65.84
N ASP A 154 -6.98 6.75 -66.94
CA ASP A 154 -7.05 6.22 -68.30
C ASP A 154 -5.92 5.20 -68.56
N THR A 155 -6.27 4.09 -69.24
CA THR A 155 -5.35 2.97 -69.47
C THR A 155 -4.06 3.37 -70.19
N GLU A 156 -4.15 3.99 -71.38
CA GLU A 156 -2.96 4.27 -72.20
C GLU A 156 -1.99 5.26 -71.52
N PRO A 157 -2.41 6.44 -71.00
CA PRO A 157 -1.50 7.35 -70.31
C PRO A 157 -0.89 6.75 -69.05
N LEU A 158 -1.65 5.93 -68.33
CA LEU A 158 -1.17 5.28 -67.12
C LEU A 158 -0.07 4.26 -67.45
N GLU A 159 -0.19 3.52 -68.55
CA GLU A 159 0.84 2.61 -69.03
C GLU A 159 2.14 3.35 -69.42
N GLU A 160 2.06 4.53 -70.03
CA GLU A 160 3.24 5.37 -70.32
C GLU A 160 3.97 5.83 -69.04
N VAL A 161 3.20 6.28 -68.04
CA VAL A 161 3.75 6.67 -66.73
C VAL A 161 4.40 5.49 -66.04
N VAL A 162 3.74 4.32 -66.07
CA VAL A 162 4.26 3.08 -65.49
C VAL A 162 5.56 2.66 -66.17
N ALA A 163 5.62 2.64 -67.50
CA ALA A 163 6.85 2.29 -68.23
C ALA A 163 8.01 3.22 -67.87
N THR A 164 7.73 4.51 -67.63
CA THR A 164 8.72 5.49 -67.16
C THR A 164 9.24 5.15 -65.76
N LEU A 165 8.34 4.79 -64.83
CA LEU A 165 8.70 4.42 -63.46
C LEU A 165 9.47 3.09 -63.41
N GLU A 166 9.08 2.11 -64.23
CA GLU A 166 9.79 0.83 -64.37
C GLU A 166 11.21 1.04 -64.92
N ALA A 167 11.36 1.90 -65.94
CA ALA A 167 12.68 2.25 -66.47
C ALA A 167 13.59 2.96 -65.44
N GLN A 168 13.00 3.62 -64.44
CA GLN A 168 13.70 4.23 -63.30
C GLN A 168 13.97 3.24 -62.15
N GLY A 169 13.60 1.96 -62.30
CA GLY A 169 13.78 0.93 -61.28
C GLY A 169 12.84 1.08 -60.08
N LYS A 170 11.73 1.81 -60.21
CA LYS A 170 10.74 1.97 -59.14
C LYS A 170 9.86 0.72 -59.04
N PHE A 171 9.36 0.44 -57.83
CA PHE A 171 8.38 -0.63 -57.63
C PHE A 171 7.08 -0.31 -58.36
N VAL A 172 6.54 -1.28 -59.09
CA VAL A 172 5.28 -1.19 -59.82
C VAL A 172 4.51 -2.50 -59.67
N ARG A 173 3.23 -2.42 -59.33
CA ARG A 173 2.32 -3.56 -59.29
C ARG A 173 0.93 -3.17 -59.75
N TRP A 174 0.52 -3.71 -60.91
CA TRP A 174 -0.85 -3.58 -61.39
C TRP A 174 -1.84 -4.27 -60.45
N LEU A 175 -2.93 -3.56 -60.10
CA LEU A 175 -4.05 -4.15 -59.39
C LEU A 175 -4.93 -4.91 -60.39
N ARG A 176 -5.44 -6.08 -59.99
CA ARG A 176 -6.26 -6.94 -60.85
C ARG A 176 -7.72 -6.46 -60.86
N ILE A 177 -7.91 -5.21 -61.25
CA ILE A 177 -9.21 -4.52 -61.33
C ILE A 177 -9.24 -3.67 -62.59
N ASP A 178 -10.39 -3.61 -63.24
CA ASP A 178 -10.62 -2.90 -64.50
C ASP A 178 -11.37 -1.58 -64.28
N TYR A 179 -11.05 -0.92 -63.17
CA TYR A 179 -11.69 0.31 -62.71
C TYR A 179 -10.61 1.30 -62.26
N ALA A 180 -10.86 2.61 -62.38
CA ALA A 180 -10.01 3.67 -61.81
C ALA A 180 -10.73 4.39 -60.65
N PHE A 181 -10.87 3.71 -59.50
CA PHE A 181 -11.50 4.30 -58.31
C PHE A 181 -10.74 5.54 -57.82
N HIS A 182 -11.45 6.45 -57.13
CA HIS A 182 -10.89 7.68 -56.56
C HIS A 182 -10.33 8.64 -57.63
N THR A 183 -10.95 8.63 -58.82
CA THR A 183 -10.60 9.50 -59.94
C THR A 183 -11.83 10.10 -60.62
N HIS A 184 -11.60 10.96 -61.61
CA HIS A 184 -12.64 11.53 -62.47
C HIS A 184 -13.53 10.48 -63.15
N GLN A 185 -13.09 9.22 -63.28
CA GLN A 185 -13.92 8.15 -63.84
C GLN A 185 -15.13 7.79 -62.96
N MET A 186 -15.18 8.27 -61.72
CA MET A 186 -16.34 8.13 -60.85
C MET A 186 -17.39 9.25 -61.08
N GLU A 187 -17.08 10.32 -61.81
CA GLU A 187 -18.02 11.43 -62.05
C GLU A 187 -19.40 11.00 -62.59
N PRO A 188 -19.51 10.03 -63.53
CA PRO A 188 -20.79 9.61 -64.07
C PRO A 188 -21.78 9.04 -63.05
N ILE A 189 -21.30 8.53 -61.90
CA ILE A 189 -22.16 7.91 -60.89
C ILE A 189 -22.64 8.88 -59.81
N ARG A 190 -22.19 10.15 -59.85
CA ARG A 190 -22.44 11.14 -58.79
C ARG A 190 -23.92 11.35 -58.50
N GLU A 191 -24.69 11.71 -59.52
CA GLU A 191 -26.09 12.11 -59.36
C GLU A 191 -26.92 10.96 -58.77
N GLU A 192 -26.81 9.76 -59.34
CA GLU A 192 -27.54 8.59 -58.84
C GLU A 192 -27.08 8.19 -57.43
N LEU A 193 -25.77 8.26 -57.12
CA LEU A 193 -25.28 7.92 -55.79
C LEU A 193 -25.84 8.86 -54.71
N LEU A 194 -25.90 10.16 -54.99
CA LEU A 194 -26.47 11.14 -54.06
C LEU A 194 -27.97 10.92 -53.86
N GLU A 195 -28.69 10.60 -54.95
CA GLU A 195 -30.13 10.35 -54.88
C GLU A 195 -30.46 9.11 -54.05
N VAL A 196 -29.82 7.97 -54.32
CA VAL A 196 -30.14 6.69 -53.65
C VAL A 196 -29.67 6.61 -52.20
N LEU A 197 -28.80 7.53 -51.78
CA LEU A 197 -28.33 7.64 -50.40
C LEU A 197 -28.95 8.84 -49.65
N ALA A 198 -29.90 9.57 -50.24
CA ALA A 198 -30.44 10.79 -49.65
C ALA A 198 -31.19 10.55 -48.32
N ASP A 199 -31.68 9.34 -48.06
CA ASP A 199 -32.49 9.00 -46.90
C ASP A 199 -31.71 8.37 -45.73
N ILE A 200 -30.40 8.10 -45.89
CA ILE A 200 -29.58 7.50 -44.83
C ILE A 200 -29.51 8.41 -43.59
N GLN A 201 -29.44 7.80 -42.40
CA GLN A 201 -29.49 8.53 -41.12
C GLN A 201 -28.18 8.36 -40.33
N PRO A 202 -27.12 9.11 -40.66
CA PRO A 202 -25.86 9.06 -39.92
C PRO A 202 -26.02 9.59 -38.49
N LYS A 203 -25.33 8.96 -37.55
CA LYS A 203 -25.39 9.25 -36.10
C LYS A 203 -24.01 9.54 -35.53
N ALA A 204 -23.99 10.15 -34.35
CA ALA A 204 -22.79 10.33 -33.55
C ALA A 204 -22.11 8.97 -33.30
N THR A 205 -20.80 8.88 -33.51
CA THR A 205 -20.06 7.63 -33.29
C THR A 205 -19.82 7.38 -31.81
N ARG A 206 -19.84 6.11 -31.41
CA ARG A 206 -19.47 5.64 -30.06
C ARG A 206 -17.98 5.34 -29.96
N ILE A 207 -17.38 4.90 -31.06
CA ILE A 207 -15.93 4.72 -31.22
C ILE A 207 -15.44 5.85 -32.14
N PRO A 208 -14.34 6.55 -31.81
CA PRO A 208 -13.77 7.57 -32.67
C PRO A 208 -13.51 7.04 -34.09
N TYR A 209 -14.06 7.74 -35.09
CA TYR A 209 -13.94 7.39 -36.50
C TYR A 209 -12.89 8.27 -37.18
N ILE A 210 -11.91 7.64 -37.82
CA ILE A 210 -10.86 8.31 -38.58
C ILE A 210 -11.14 8.14 -40.08
N SER A 211 -11.35 9.27 -40.76
CA SER A 211 -11.62 9.31 -42.19
C SER A 211 -10.32 9.34 -42.98
N THR A 212 -10.24 8.51 -44.02
CA THR A 212 -9.22 8.59 -45.07
C THR A 212 -9.61 9.53 -46.20
N VAL A 213 -10.81 10.10 -46.21
CA VAL A 213 -11.13 11.23 -47.10
C VAL A 213 -10.45 12.50 -46.57
N THR A 214 -10.49 12.74 -45.25
CA THR A 214 -9.89 13.92 -44.62
C THR A 214 -8.51 13.68 -44.01
N GLY A 215 -8.10 12.43 -43.80
CA GLY A 215 -6.82 12.06 -43.20
C GLY A 215 -6.77 12.22 -41.67
N GLY A 216 -7.92 12.23 -40.99
CA GLY A 216 -8.02 12.48 -39.54
C GLY A 216 -9.40 12.19 -38.98
N GLN A 217 -9.61 12.46 -37.69
CA GLN A 217 -10.88 12.22 -37.00
C GLN A 217 -12.04 12.99 -37.65
N PHE A 218 -13.18 12.33 -37.83
CA PHE A 218 -14.35 12.89 -38.50
C PHE A 218 -15.63 12.56 -37.73
N ALA A 219 -16.60 13.49 -37.75
CA ALA A 219 -17.85 13.36 -37.01
C ALA A 219 -18.82 12.41 -37.73
N GLY A 220 -19.41 11.47 -36.97
CA GLY A 220 -20.29 10.43 -37.53
C GLY A 220 -21.54 10.98 -38.20
N GLU A 221 -22.13 12.05 -37.65
CA GLU A 221 -23.32 12.71 -38.18
C GLU A 221 -23.10 13.35 -39.55
N LYS A 222 -21.84 13.56 -39.95
CA LYS A 222 -21.45 14.14 -41.23
C LYS A 222 -21.14 13.08 -42.30
N LEU A 223 -21.34 11.80 -42.00
CA LEU A 223 -21.24 10.73 -42.97
C LEU A 223 -22.55 10.69 -43.77
N ASP A 224 -22.83 11.72 -44.56
CA ASP A 224 -24.03 11.78 -45.40
C ASP A 224 -23.77 11.28 -46.83
N ALA A 225 -24.76 11.40 -47.73
CA ALA A 225 -24.61 11.02 -49.12
C ALA A 225 -23.43 11.76 -49.81
N GLU A 226 -23.20 13.03 -49.46
CA GLU A 226 -22.10 13.83 -50.01
C GLU A 226 -20.75 13.31 -49.52
N TYR A 227 -20.65 12.88 -48.25
CA TYR A 227 -19.46 12.20 -47.76
C TYR A 227 -19.15 10.93 -48.57
N TRP A 228 -20.15 10.11 -48.87
CA TRP A 228 -19.93 8.88 -49.65
C TRP A 228 -19.56 9.14 -51.11
N TRP A 229 -20.12 10.20 -51.71
CA TRP A 229 -19.66 10.70 -53.00
C TRP A 229 -18.17 11.08 -52.94
N ARG A 230 -17.77 11.87 -51.94
CA ARG A 230 -16.36 12.23 -51.73
C ARG A 230 -15.49 11.00 -51.47
N ASN A 231 -15.95 10.01 -50.73
CA ASN A 231 -15.20 8.79 -50.48
C ASN A 231 -14.94 7.97 -51.76
N VAL A 232 -15.90 7.88 -52.69
CA VAL A 232 -15.66 7.18 -53.97
C VAL A 232 -14.79 8.00 -54.93
N ARG A 233 -14.85 9.33 -54.86
CA ARG A 233 -14.24 10.25 -55.83
C ARG A 233 -12.86 10.76 -55.44
N GLU A 234 -12.65 11.14 -54.18
CA GLU A 234 -11.43 11.77 -53.68
C GLU A 234 -10.35 10.73 -53.34
N THR A 235 -9.09 11.19 -53.30
CA THR A 235 -7.93 10.39 -52.92
C THR A 235 -8.07 9.83 -51.51
N VAL A 236 -7.79 8.53 -51.34
CA VAL A 236 -7.71 7.86 -50.04
C VAL A 236 -6.41 8.25 -49.33
N GLN A 237 -6.51 9.14 -48.35
CA GLN A 237 -5.44 9.61 -47.46
C GLN A 237 -5.16 8.61 -46.33
N PHE A 238 -4.83 7.36 -46.67
CA PHE A 238 -4.57 6.32 -45.66
C PHE A 238 -3.32 6.62 -44.82
N ALA A 239 -2.18 6.96 -45.43
CA ALA A 239 -0.97 7.28 -44.68
C ALA A 239 -1.17 8.48 -43.73
N PRO A 240 -1.77 9.62 -44.15
CA PRO A 240 -2.11 10.69 -43.22
C PRO A 240 -3.01 10.26 -42.04
N ALA A 241 -4.03 9.43 -42.29
CA ALA A 241 -4.91 8.91 -41.25
C ALA A 241 -4.16 8.02 -40.23
N ILE A 242 -3.29 7.12 -40.71
CA ILE A 242 -2.44 6.29 -39.84
C ILE A 242 -1.43 7.15 -39.08
N THR A 243 -0.79 8.12 -39.72
CA THR A 243 0.13 9.05 -39.05
C THR A 243 -0.60 9.88 -37.98
N SER A 244 -1.86 10.26 -38.21
CA SER A 244 -2.72 10.90 -37.21
C SER A 244 -2.93 10.00 -35.98
N LEU A 245 -3.22 8.71 -36.18
CA LEU A 245 -3.36 7.73 -35.10
C LEU A 245 -2.06 7.56 -34.32
N ILE A 246 -0.94 7.39 -35.03
CA ILE A 246 0.39 7.23 -34.44
C ILE A 246 0.73 8.45 -33.57
N ARG A 247 0.51 9.68 -34.08
CA ARG A 247 0.77 10.92 -33.32
C ARG A 247 -0.10 11.04 -32.08
N ALA A 248 -1.33 10.53 -32.13
CA ALA A 248 -2.26 10.47 -31.00
C ALA A 248 -1.90 9.40 -29.95
N GLY A 249 -0.80 8.67 -30.13
CA GLY A 249 -0.31 7.68 -29.16
C GLY A 249 -0.62 6.23 -29.50
N GLU A 250 -1.35 5.96 -30.59
CA GLU A 250 -1.69 4.57 -30.96
C GLU A 250 -0.48 3.83 -31.52
N ASP A 251 -0.22 2.64 -30.99
CA ASP A 251 0.93 1.79 -31.38
C ASP A 251 0.53 0.39 -31.85
N SER A 252 -0.75 0.04 -31.81
CA SER A 252 -1.27 -1.29 -32.06
C SER A 252 -2.40 -1.26 -33.07
N PHE A 253 -2.24 -2.02 -34.16
CA PHE A 253 -3.17 -2.00 -35.29
C PHE A 253 -3.69 -3.41 -35.60
N LEU A 254 -5.01 -3.58 -35.61
CA LEU A 254 -5.68 -4.82 -36.01
C LEU A 254 -6.34 -4.63 -37.38
N GLU A 255 -5.86 -5.35 -38.39
CA GLU A 255 -6.47 -5.36 -39.71
C GLU A 255 -7.65 -6.35 -39.77
N LEU A 256 -8.81 -5.81 -40.11
CA LEU A 256 -10.02 -6.57 -40.41
C LEU A 256 -10.10 -6.76 -41.93
N GLY A 257 -9.79 -7.96 -42.40
CA GLY A 257 -9.77 -8.27 -43.83
C GLY A 257 -9.40 -9.72 -44.10
N PRO A 258 -9.52 -10.18 -45.36
CA PRO A 258 -9.25 -11.57 -45.74
C PRO A 258 -7.74 -11.90 -45.86
N HIS A 259 -6.88 -10.89 -45.83
CA HIS A 259 -5.43 -11.01 -45.93
C HIS A 259 -4.76 -9.70 -45.45
N PRO A 260 -3.58 -9.73 -44.80
CA PRO A 260 -2.86 -8.53 -44.36
C PRO A 260 -2.33 -7.70 -45.53
N ALA A 261 -3.15 -6.80 -46.07
CA ALA A 261 -2.77 -5.93 -47.17
C ALA A 261 -2.12 -4.62 -46.69
N LEU A 262 -2.39 -4.20 -45.46
CA LEU A 262 -1.99 -2.89 -44.92
C LEU A 262 -0.81 -2.98 -43.93
N GLN A 263 -0.29 -4.19 -43.68
CA GLN A 263 0.85 -4.40 -42.78
C GLN A 263 2.07 -3.54 -43.13
N ASN A 264 2.57 -3.66 -44.37
CA ASN A 264 3.76 -2.91 -44.80
C ASN A 264 3.51 -1.39 -44.79
N PRO A 265 2.39 -0.86 -45.35
CA PRO A 265 2.09 0.56 -45.24
C PRO A 265 2.07 1.10 -43.81
N ILE A 266 1.45 0.39 -42.86
CA ILE A 266 1.39 0.80 -41.45
C ILE A 266 2.79 0.78 -40.83
N GLN A 267 3.59 -0.25 -41.11
CA GLN A 267 4.98 -0.34 -40.64
C GLN A 267 5.86 0.79 -41.17
N GLU A 268 5.69 1.18 -42.44
CA GLU A 268 6.41 2.33 -43.01
C GLU A 268 6.00 3.65 -42.33
N CYS A 269 4.71 3.86 -42.07
CA CYS A 269 4.24 5.03 -41.30
C CYS A 269 4.83 5.07 -39.88
N LEU A 270 4.89 3.93 -39.18
CA LEU A 270 5.52 3.83 -37.86
C LEU A 270 7.02 4.16 -37.92
N SER A 271 7.72 3.60 -38.91
CA SER A 271 9.15 3.83 -39.11
C SER A 271 9.46 5.29 -39.44
N GLU A 272 8.63 5.95 -40.26
CA GLU A 272 8.82 7.36 -40.60
C GLU A 272 8.66 8.27 -39.36
N GLN A 273 7.77 7.91 -38.43
CA GLN A 273 7.60 8.64 -37.17
C GLN A 273 8.61 8.19 -36.07
N GLY A 274 9.54 7.27 -36.38
CA GLY A 274 10.51 6.76 -35.40
C GLY A 274 9.86 5.99 -34.24
N ARG A 275 8.66 5.45 -34.41
CA ARG A 275 7.92 4.72 -33.37
C ARG A 275 7.92 3.22 -33.62
N LYS A 276 7.96 2.45 -32.53
CA LYS A 276 7.70 1.01 -32.57
C LYS A 276 6.21 0.79 -32.40
N GLY A 277 5.65 -0.15 -33.16
CA GLY A 277 4.26 -0.54 -33.06
C GLY A 277 4.07 -2.00 -33.45
N VAL A 278 2.88 -2.53 -33.17
CA VAL A 278 2.52 -3.92 -33.41
C VAL A 278 1.36 -3.96 -34.38
N TYR A 279 1.43 -4.92 -35.29
CA TYR A 279 0.39 -5.16 -36.28
C TYR A 279 -0.14 -6.57 -36.11
N PHE A 280 -1.47 -6.70 -36.14
CA PHE A 280 -2.21 -7.94 -36.09
C PHE A 280 -3.11 -8.04 -37.31
N SER A 281 -3.31 -9.24 -37.82
CA SER A 281 -4.24 -9.50 -38.91
C SER A 281 -5.30 -10.50 -38.47
N SER A 282 -6.54 -10.26 -38.83
CA SER A 282 -7.60 -11.22 -38.54
C SER A 282 -7.42 -12.50 -39.34
N LEU A 283 -7.15 -12.40 -40.64
CA LEU A 283 -7.05 -13.53 -41.54
C LEU A 283 -5.86 -13.40 -42.48
N LYS A 284 -5.39 -14.55 -42.96
CA LYS A 284 -4.38 -14.67 -43.99
C LYS A 284 -4.84 -15.62 -45.07
N ARG A 285 -4.77 -15.18 -46.33
CA ARG A 285 -5.09 -16.02 -47.49
C ARG A 285 -4.39 -17.39 -47.43
N LYS A 286 -5.15 -18.46 -47.63
CA LYS A 286 -4.70 -19.87 -47.66
C LYS A 286 -4.08 -20.38 -46.33
N SER A 287 -4.55 -19.88 -45.19
CA SER A 287 -4.31 -20.45 -43.86
C SER A 287 -5.63 -20.84 -43.20
N ASP A 288 -5.57 -21.69 -42.16
CA ASP A 288 -6.72 -21.96 -41.28
C ASP A 288 -7.11 -20.67 -40.56
N GLU A 289 -8.38 -20.30 -40.66
CA GLU A 289 -8.91 -19.00 -40.25
C GLU A 289 -8.95 -18.90 -38.72
N THR A 290 -9.35 -19.98 -38.05
CA THR A 290 -9.39 -20.08 -36.58
C THR A 290 -7.98 -19.99 -35.99
N TYR A 291 -7.02 -20.71 -36.57
CA TYR A 291 -5.63 -20.71 -36.12
C TYR A 291 -4.98 -19.33 -36.24
N GLU A 292 -5.21 -18.63 -37.35
CA GLU A 292 -4.68 -17.28 -37.54
C GLU A 292 -5.25 -16.30 -36.50
N MET A 293 -6.57 -16.33 -36.28
CA MET A 293 -7.21 -15.47 -35.28
C MET A 293 -6.75 -15.78 -33.85
N LEU A 294 -6.74 -17.05 -33.42
CA LEU A 294 -6.28 -17.44 -32.08
C LEU A 294 -4.79 -17.17 -31.88
N GLY A 295 -3.97 -17.32 -32.93
CA GLY A 295 -2.57 -16.95 -32.94
C GLY A 295 -2.38 -15.45 -32.66
N ASN A 296 -3.13 -14.59 -33.36
CA ASN A 296 -3.11 -13.14 -33.11
C ASN A 296 -3.69 -12.78 -31.73
N LEU A 297 -4.77 -13.43 -31.27
CA LEU A 297 -5.33 -13.26 -29.93
C LEU A 297 -4.31 -13.61 -28.84
N SER A 298 -3.54 -14.68 -29.02
CA SER A 298 -2.48 -15.04 -28.06
C SER A 298 -1.40 -13.97 -27.95
N GLN A 299 -1.02 -13.36 -29.07
CA GLN A 299 -0.06 -12.25 -29.12
C GLN A 299 -0.61 -10.97 -28.49
N MET A 300 -1.91 -10.71 -28.59
CA MET A 300 -2.59 -9.65 -27.87
C MET A 300 -2.64 -9.95 -26.36
N HIS A 301 -2.99 -11.17 -25.95
CA HIS A 301 -3.02 -11.55 -24.54
C HIS A 301 -1.65 -11.37 -23.85
N LEU A 302 -0.56 -11.81 -24.50
CA LEU A 302 0.81 -11.62 -24.01
C LEU A 302 1.22 -10.15 -23.87
N ARG A 303 0.51 -9.24 -24.52
CA ARG A 303 0.70 -7.78 -24.43
C ARG A 303 -0.25 -7.11 -23.44
N GLY A 304 -1.06 -7.88 -22.71
CA GLY A 304 -1.93 -7.38 -21.66
C GLY A 304 -3.35 -6.97 -22.11
N TYR A 305 -3.73 -7.25 -23.36
CA TYR A 305 -5.11 -7.05 -23.80
C TYR A 305 -6.06 -7.97 -23.02
N ARG A 306 -7.21 -7.43 -22.60
CA ARG A 306 -8.24 -8.20 -21.88
C ARG A 306 -8.93 -9.15 -22.86
N VAL A 307 -8.96 -10.43 -22.51
CA VAL A 307 -9.61 -11.48 -23.30
C VAL A 307 -10.72 -12.08 -22.47
N ASP A 308 -11.91 -12.19 -23.06
CA ASP A 308 -13.00 -12.98 -22.50
C ASP A 308 -12.79 -14.46 -22.84
N TRP A 309 -12.08 -15.16 -21.97
CA TRP A 309 -11.81 -16.58 -22.14
C TRP A 309 -13.06 -17.45 -22.10
N ALA A 310 -14.16 -17.00 -21.50
CA ALA A 310 -15.42 -17.73 -21.52
C ALA A 310 -16.10 -17.64 -22.89
N ALA A 311 -16.02 -16.49 -23.55
CA ALA A 311 -16.51 -16.33 -24.91
C ALA A 311 -15.64 -17.03 -25.96
N VAL A 312 -14.31 -17.04 -25.76
CA VAL A 312 -13.37 -17.79 -26.62
C VAL A 312 -13.58 -19.30 -26.43
N ASN A 313 -13.64 -19.77 -25.18
CA ASN A 313 -13.90 -21.18 -24.87
C ASN A 313 -15.40 -21.45 -24.85
N GLN A 314 -15.97 -21.66 -26.04
CA GLN A 314 -17.38 -22.00 -26.26
C GLN A 314 -17.80 -23.38 -25.69
N SER A 315 -16.92 -24.04 -24.93
CA SER A 315 -17.14 -25.39 -24.41
C SER A 315 -17.86 -25.37 -23.06
N THR A 316 -18.85 -26.25 -22.89
CA THR A 316 -19.44 -26.61 -21.59
C THR A 316 -18.64 -27.69 -20.87
N GLY A 317 -17.33 -27.80 -21.16
CA GLY A 317 -16.47 -28.87 -20.66
C GLY A 317 -16.15 -28.72 -19.17
N THR A 318 -15.68 -29.81 -18.56
CA THR A 318 -15.19 -29.78 -17.17
C THR A 318 -13.78 -29.19 -17.14
N TRP A 319 -13.56 -28.17 -16.31
CA TRP A 319 -12.23 -27.63 -16.04
C TRP A 319 -11.35 -28.69 -15.37
N VAL A 320 -10.13 -28.87 -15.86
CA VAL A 320 -9.12 -29.77 -15.29
C VAL A 320 -8.00 -28.96 -14.66
N ASP A 321 -7.52 -29.36 -13.49
CA ASP A 321 -6.42 -28.67 -12.81
C ASP A 321 -5.10 -28.94 -13.55
N LEU A 322 -4.40 -27.87 -13.93
CA LEU A 322 -3.09 -27.95 -14.56
C LEU A 322 -2.00 -27.79 -13.50
N PRO A 323 -0.79 -28.33 -13.72
CA PRO A 323 0.35 -28.04 -12.84
C PRO A 323 0.51 -26.54 -12.63
N LYS A 324 0.54 -26.11 -11.36
CA LYS A 324 0.72 -24.70 -10.99
C LYS A 324 2.07 -24.16 -11.47
N ASN A 325 2.23 -22.84 -11.47
CA ASN A 325 3.48 -22.16 -11.77
C ASN A 325 4.68 -22.87 -11.14
N ALA A 326 5.63 -23.28 -11.98
CA ALA A 326 6.88 -23.88 -11.55
C ALA A 326 7.78 -22.78 -10.98
N TRP A 327 7.62 -22.48 -9.69
CA TRP A 327 8.49 -21.54 -8.99
C TRP A 327 9.96 -21.91 -9.21
N GLN A 328 10.79 -20.94 -9.55
CA GLN A 328 12.25 -21.10 -9.53
C GLN A 328 12.68 -21.19 -8.07
N ARG A 329 12.79 -22.42 -7.56
CA ARG A 329 13.05 -22.71 -6.14
C ARG A 329 14.52 -22.45 -5.80
N GLU A 330 14.86 -21.18 -5.64
CA GLU A 330 16.13 -20.75 -5.07
C GLU A 330 16.02 -20.64 -3.55
N ARG A 331 17.10 -21.00 -2.85
CA ARG A 331 17.13 -20.96 -1.38
C ARG A 331 17.46 -19.54 -0.93
N PHE A 332 16.43 -18.76 -0.62
CA PHE A 332 16.55 -17.48 0.08
C PHE A 332 16.32 -17.68 1.58
N TRP A 333 17.38 -18.08 2.31
CA TRP A 333 17.34 -18.29 3.75
C TRP A 333 18.49 -17.53 4.42
N LEU A 334 18.16 -16.43 5.10
CA LEU A 334 19.12 -15.59 5.83
C LEU A 334 19.07 -15.95 7.32
N GLU A 335 19.87 -16.93 7.72
CA GLU A 335 19.97 -17.38 9.12
C GLU A 335 21.41 -17.26 9.59
N SER A 336 21.64 -16.57 10.71
CA SER A 336 22.96 -16.45 11.33
C SER A 336 23.38 -17.79 11.95
N ALA A 337 24.68 -18.01 12.14
CA ALA A 337 25.17 -19.19 12.86
C ALA A 337 24.56 -19.31 14.27
N GLU A 338 24.26 -18.18 14.91
CA GLU A 338 23.58 -18.11 16.19
C GLU A 338 22.10 -18.52 16.07
N GLY A 339 21.37 -18.03 15.07
CA GLY A 339 19.99 -18.44 14.80
C GLY A 339 19.88 -19.94 14.51
N HIS A 340 20.83 -20.49 13.75
CA HIS A 340 20.91 -21.93 13.51
C HIS A 340 21.21 -22.73 14.78
N TYR A 341 22.13 -22.24 15.62
CA TYR A 341 22.47 -22.87 16.89
C TYR A 341 21.31 -22.86 17.90
N LEU A 342 20.55 -21.76 17.97
CA LEU A 342 19.35 -21.68 18.81
C LEU A 342 18.24 -22.63 18.34
N ARG A 343 18.10 -22.80 17.02
CA ARG A 343 17.05 -23.65 16.43
C ARG A 343 17.39 -25.14 16.42
N CYS A 344 18.68 -25.49 16.32
CA CYS A 344 19.14 -26.87 16.13
C CYS A 344 20.07 -27.39 17.24
N GLY A 345 20.33 -26.60 18.29
CA GLY A 345 21.21 -27.00 19.38
C GLY A 345 20.57 -28.07 20.28
N ASP A 346 21.39 -29.01 20.76
CA ASP A 346 20.94 -30.02 21.73
C ASP A 346 20.73 -29.38 23.10
N GLU A 347 19.48 -29.39 23.57
CA GLU A 347 19.10 -28.92 24.91
C GLU A 347 19.59 -29.90 25.98
N GLU A 348 20.32 -29.39 26.98
CA GLU A 348 20.92 -30.23 28.02
C GLU A 348 19.93 -30.62 29.12
N HIS A 349 19.04 -29.70 29.48
CA HIS A 349 17.98 -29.83 30.48
C HIS A 349 17.06 -28.59 30.36
N PRO A 350 15.74 -28.66 30.64
CA PRO A 350 14.86 -27.50 30.53
C PRO A 350 15.36 -26.23 31.24
N LEU A 351 15.92 -26.38 32.45
CA LEU A 351 16.50 -25.26 33.23
C LEU A 351 18.02 -25.11 33.10
N LEU A 352 18.63 -25.70 32.09
CA LEU A 352 20.02 -25.39 31.67
C LEU A 352 20.05 -24.92 30.21
N GLY A 353 19.07 -25.29 29.39
CA GLY A 353 18.99 -24.98 27.98
C GLY A 353 20.23 -25.41 27.21
N LEU A 354 20.82 -24.46 26.50
CA LEU A 354 21.96 -24.69 25.62
C LEU A 354 23.29 -24.37 26.31
N ARG A 355 24.27 -25.24 26.13
CA ARG A 355 25.63 -25.03 26.66
C ARG A 355 26.42 -24.03 25.82
N ARG A 356 26.85 -22.92 26.43
CA ARG A 356 27.66 -21.89 25.77
C ARG A 356 29.15 -22.23 25.78
N THR A 357 29.86 -21.82 24.73
CA THR A 357 31.33 -21.86 24.67
C THR A 357 31.88 -20.69 25.48
N ALA A 358 32.26 -20.94 26.72
CA ALA A 358 32.86 -19.97 27.64
C ALA A 358 34.03 -20.59 28.41
N SER A 359 34.84 -19.77 29.08
CA SER A 359 35.97 -20.22 29.90
C SER A 359 35.54 -21.07 31.10
N ARG A 360 34.32 -20.86 31.58
CA ARG A 360 33.65 -21.65 32.62
C ARG A 360 32.44 -22.37 32.02
N PRO A 361 32.09 -23.59 32.48
CA PRO A 361 30.85 -24.24 32.05
C PRO A 361 29.66 -23.30 32.29
N THR A 362 29.03 -22.90 31.19
CA THR A 362 27.96 -21.90 31.17
C THR A 362 26.79 -22.43 30.35
N PHE A 363 25.58 -22.26 30.88
CA PHE A 363 24.33 -22.78 30.35
C PHE A 363 23.32 -21.65 30.27
N ARG A 364 22.51 -21.60 29.20
CA ARG A 364 21.55 -20.51 28.98
C ARG A 364 20.22 -21.03 28.46
N PHE A 365 19.14 -20.51 29.02
CA PHE A 365 17.76 -20.78 28.60
C PHE A 365 16.87 -19.54 28.76
N GLU A 366 15.71 -19.55 28.10
CA GLU A 366 14.67 -18.53 28.26
C GLU A 366 13.60 -19.06 29.22
N LEU A 367 13.27 -18.30 30.25
CA LEU A 367 12.24 -18.67 31.22
C LEU A 367 10.86 -18.21 30.73
N ASP A 368 10.44 -18.74 29.57
CA ASP A 368 9.20 -18.37 28.91
C ASP A 368 7.99 -19.08 29.54
N PRO A 369 7.00 -18.36 30.10
CA PRO A 369 5.81 -18.99 30.69
C PRO A 369 4.98 -19.80 29.67
N ARG A 370 5.15 -19.57 28.36
CA ARG A 370 4.51 -20.36 27.30
C ARG A 370 5.15 -21.73 27.13
N LEU A 371 6.43 -21.88 27.48
CA LEU A 371 7.16 -23.16 27.46
C LEU A 371 7.06 -23.87 28.82
N PHE A 372 7.19 -23.10 29.90
CA PHE A 372 7.02 -23.57 31.28
C PHE A 372 5.61 -23.23 31.78
N THR A 373 4.62 -23.92 31.22
CA THR A 373 3.18 -23.66 31.47
C THR A 373 2.77 -23.73 32.95
N TRP A 374 3.58 -24.38 33.79
CA TRP A 374 3.37 -24.43 35.24
C TRP A 374 3.79 -23.16 35.99
N LEU A 375 4.58 -22.26 35.39
CA LEU A 375 5.07 -21.07 36.08
C LEU A 375 3.95 -20.11 36.51
N ASP A 376 2.92 -19.94 35.67
CA ASP A 376 1.81 -19.01 35.97
C ASP A 376 1.07 -19.37 37.26
N ASP A 377 1.21 -20.60 37.74
CA ASP A 377 0.54 -21.07 38.94
C ASP A 377 1.30 -20.78 40.26
N HIS A 378 2.53 -20.27 40.19
CA HIS A 378 3.34 -19.88 41.35
C HIS A 378 3.30 -18.36 41.57
N ARG A 379 2.22 -17.88 42.19
CA ARG A 379 1.89 -16.45 42.33
C ARG A 379 1.90 -15.94 43.77
N PHE A 380 2.37 -14.71 43.92
CA PHE A 380 2.30 -13.92 45.14
C PHE A 380 1.81 -12.51 44.77
N TRP A 381 0.73 -12.03 45.38
CA TRP A 381 0.12 -10.73 45.06
C TRP A 381 0.04 -10.43 43.55
N ASP A 382 -0.51 -11.35 42.77
CA ASP A 382 -0.70 -11.35 41.32
C ASP A 382 0.57 -11.31 40.46
N SER A 383 1.74 -11.43 41.08
CA SER A 383 3.01 -11.55 40.38
C SER A 383 3.44 -13.00 40.28
N VAL A 384 3.79 -13.44 39.07
CA VAL A 384 4.42 -14.74 38.83
C VAL A 384 5.90 -14.64 39.21
N VAL A 385 6.33 -15.47 40.15
CA VAL A 385 7.70 -15.49 40.66
C VAL A 385 8.31 -16.86 40.36
N PHE A 386 9.54 -16.92 39.86
CA PHE A 386 10.22 -18.20 39.69
C PHE A 386 10.45 -18.87 41.06
N PRO A 387 10.01 -20.12 41.27
CA PRO A 387 10.10 -20.78 42.58
C PRO A 387 11.55 -21.03 42.98
N ALA A 388 11.82 -20.92 44.28
CA ALA A 388 13.15 -21.25 44.81
C ALA A 388 13.52 -22.72 44.56
N ALA A 389 12.51 -23.60 44.52
CA ALA A 389 12.66 -24.98 44.11
C ALA A 389 13.26 -25.12 42.70
N GLY A 390 12.99 -24.16 41.80
CA GLY A 390 13.60 -24.09 40.48
C GLY A 390 15.12 -23.90 40.53
N TYR A 391 15.64 -23.07 41.44
CA TYR A 391 17.09 -22.94 41.65
C TYR A 391 17.71 -24.22 42.24
N GLY A 392 16.98 -24.91 43.12
CA GLY A 392 17.38 -26.22 43.64
C GLY A 392 17.51 -27.26 42.53
N GLU A 393 16.52 -27.32 41.63
CA GLU A 393 16.53 -28.19 40.47
C GLU A 393 17.66 -27.86 39.48
N ILE A 394 17.97 -26.57 39.28
CA ILE A 394 19.15 -26.16 38.48
C ILE A 394 20.43 -26.74 39.08
N GLY A 395 20.60 -26.68 40.41
CA GLY A 395 21.74 -27.28 41.09
C GLY A 395 21.81 -28.81 40.93
N LEU A 396 20.67 -29.50 41.03
CA LEU A 396 20.58 -30.96 40.84
C LEU A 396 20.90 -31.36 39.40
N ALA A 397 20.32 -30.66 38.41
CA ALA A 397 20.59 -30.87 36.99
C ALA A 397 22.06 -30.64 36.65
N LEU A 398 22.65 -29.57 37.19
CA LEU A 398 24.06 -29.26 37.02
C LEU A 398 24.96 -30.36 37.61
N ALA A 399 24.64 -30.86 38.80
CA ALA A 399 25.36 -31.95 39.44
C ALA A 399 25.32 -33.24 38.60
N ARG A 400 24.14 -33.63 38.12
CA ARG A 400 23.97 -34.84 37.29
C ARG A 400 24.65 -34.69 35.93
N LYS A 401 24.66 -33.49 35.36
CA LYS A 401 25.31 -33.22 34.08
C LYS A 401 26.83 -33.23 34.17
N LEU A 402 27.40 -32.59 35.19
CA LEU A 402 28.86 -32.44 35.33
C LEU A 402 29.53 -33.66 36.01
N PHE A 403 28.80 -34.36 36.88
CA PHE A 403 29.33 -35.49 37.64
C PHE A 403 28.38 -36.71 37.57
N PRO A 404 28.19 -37.28 36.38
CA PRO A 404 27.25 -38.38 36.18
C PRO A 404 27.62 -39.60 37.05
N GLY A 405 26.63 -40.10 37.80
CA GLY A 405 26.79 -41.27 38.68
C GLY A 405 27.49 -41.00 40.01
N GLU A 406 27.91 -39.76 40.29
CA GLU A 406 28.48 -39.40 41.59
C GLU A 406 27.43 -38.78 42.53
N PRO A 407 27.49 -39.06 43.85
CA PRO A 407 26.50 -38.58 44.79
C PRO A 407 26.82 -37.14 45.23
N TYR A 408 26.44 -36.18 44.39
CA TYR A 408 26.54 -34.76 44.72
C TYR A 408 25.25 -34.25 45.38
N VAL A 409 25.44 -33.34 46.33
CA VAL A 409 24.39 -32.59 47.01
C VAL A 409 24.54 -31.11 46.69
N VAL A 410 23.41 -30.40 46.65
CA VAL A 410 23.39 -28.94 46.53
C VAL A 410 23.46 -28.38 47.94
N GLU A 411 24.53 -27.67 48.28
CA GLU A 411 24.72 -27.01 49.58
C GLU A 411 24.75 -25.49 49.43
N GLU A 412 24.48 -24.78 50.53
CA GLU A 412 24.60 -23.31 50.62
C GLU A 412 23.80 -22.59 49.50
N LEU A 413 22.62 -23.10 49.15
CA LEU A 413 21.75 -22.50 48.15
C LEU A 413 21.10 -21.24 48.72
N GLU A 414 21.43 -20.09 48.17
CA GLU A 414 20.94 -18.79 48.63
C GLU A 414 20.16 -18.08 47.53
N MET A 415 19.00 -17.54 47.88
CA MET A 415 18.18 -16.70 47.00
C MET A 415 18.58 -15.24 47.24
N LYS A 416 19.15 -14.60 46.23
CA LYS A 416 19.66 -13.22 46.30
C LYS A 416 18.62 -12.20 45.86
N LYS A 417 17.84 -12.53 44.82
CA LYS A 417 16.81 -11.65 44.29
C LYS A 417 15.69 -12.47 43.64
N ALA A 418 14.44 -12.10 43.92
CA ALA A 418 13.27 -12.70 43.29
C ALA A 418 13.30 -12.45 41.77
N LEU A 419 12.94 -13.47 40.99
CA LEU A 419 12.87 -13.42 39.53
C LEU A 419 11.39 -13.40 39.11
N PHE A 420 10.91 -12.23 38.68
CA PHE A 420 9.55 -12.03 38.20
C PHE A 420 9.45 -12.41 36.72
N VAL A 421 8.36 -13.07 36.33
CA VAL A 421 8.17 -13.59 34.96
C VAL A 421 6.84 -13.10 34.41
N THR A 422 6.82 -12.65 33.16
CA THR A 422 5.58 -12.30 32.43
C THR A 422 5.71 -12.67 30.95
N GLU A 423 4.60 -12.86 30.24
CA GLU A 423 4.63 -13.13 28.79
C GLU A 423 5.25 -12.00 27.96
N GLN A 424 5.18 -10.76 28.46
CA GLN A 424 5.71 -9.56 27.81
C GLN A 424 7.21 -9.35 28.08
N LYS A 425 7.71 -9.87 29.21
CA LYS A 425 9.11 -9.77 29.63
C LYS A 425 9.61 -11.16 30.01
N VAL A 426 9.94 -11.95 28.99
CA VAL A 426 10.56 -13.27 29.16
C VAL A 426 12.02 -13.07 29.60
N PRO A 427 12.45 -13.59 30.77
CA PRO A 427 13.83 -13.47 31.22
C PRO A 427 14.75 -14.50 30.54
N THR A 428 15.89 -14.04 30.03
CA THR A 428 17.02 -14.92 29.69
C THR A 428 17.77 -15.27 30.98
N VAL A 429 17.97 -16.56 31.24
CA VAL A 429 18.67 -17.07 32.44
C VAL A 429 20.01 -17.69 32.04
N GLU A 430 21.07 -17.35 32.76
CA GLU A 430 22.41 -17.89 32.59
C GLU A 430 22.93 -18.54 33.88
N VAL A 431 23.37 -19.78 33.77
CA VAL A 431 23.93 -20.57 34.87
C VAL A 431 25.43 -20.75 34.64
N VAL A 432 26.24 -20.24 35.55
CA VAL A 432 27.70 -20.28 35.49
C VAL A 432 28.23 -21.17 36.60
N PHE A 433 29.04 -22.17 36.26
CA PHE A 433 29.69 -23.07 37.23
C PHE A 433 31.19 -22.80 37.31
N ASP A 434 31.73 -22.72 38.52
CA ASP A 434 33.15 -22.63 38.80
C ASP A 434 33.70 -24.02 39.21
N PRO A 435 34.53 -24.67 38.37
CA PRO A 435 35.06 -26.01 38.67
C PRO A 435 35.99 -26.07 39.89
N GLU A 436 36.64 -24.96 40.27
CA GLU A 436 37.61 -24.95 41.37
C GLU A 436 36.91 -24.90 42.72
N THR A 437 35.96 -23.96 42.86
CA THR A 437 35.19 -23.78 44.10
C THR A 437 33.99 -24.72 44.18
N ARG A 438 33.56 -25.26 43.04
CA ARG A 438 32.30 -25.99 42.83
C ARG A 438 31.05 -25.15 43.10
N ALA A 439 31.19 -23.83 43.09
CA ALA A 439 30.08 -22.92 43.20
C ALA A 439 29.36 -22.77 41.85
N PHE A 440 28.06 -22.57 41.87
CA PHE A 440 27.28 -22.13 40.72
C PHE A 440 26.53 -20.84 41.05
N GLN A 441 26.35 -20.01 40.03
CA GLN A 441 25.64 -18.75 40.09
C GLN A 441 24.61 -18.69 38.97
N ILE A 442 23.44 -18.14 39.27
CA ILE A 442 22.30 -18.08 38.37
C ILE A 442 21.97 -16.60 38.19
N PHE A 443 22.12 -16.13 36.96
CA PHE A 443 21.86 -14.76 36.56
C PHE A 443 20.64 -14.68 35.64
N SER A 444 19.94 -13.55 35.64
CA SER A 444 18.90 -13.27 34.66
C SER A 444 19.02 -11.88 34.07
N SER A 445 18.45 -11.71 32.87
CA SER A 445 18.29 -10.42 32.21
C SER A 445 16.96 -10.39 31.46
N THR A 446 16.24 -9.27 31.54
CA THR A 446 14.96 -9.05 30.83
C THR A 446 15.13 -7.90 29.85
N GLY A 447 14.70 -8.09 28.59
CA GLY A 447 14.52 -7.11 27.50
C GLY A 447 15.23 -5.73 27.61
N ASP A 448 16.09 -5.43 26.62
CA ASP A 448 16.82 -4.17 26.38
C ASP A 448 17.90 -3.74 27.40
N ARG A 449 18.01 -4.39 28.56
CA ARG A 449 19.09 -4.10 29.52
C ARG A 449 20.31 -4.98 29.25
N LYS A 450 21.50 -4.36 29.13
CA LYS A 450 22.80 -5.08 29.11
C LYS A 450 23.26 -5.58 30.49
N GLU A 451 22.47 -5.36 31.54
CA GLU A 451 22.82 -5.70 32.91
C GLU A 451 22.26 -7.09 33.28
N TRP A 452 23.11 -7.91 33.88
CA TRP A 452 22.77 -9.23 34.42
C TRP A 452 22.62 -9.13 35.92
N GLU A 453 21.54 -9.69 36.47
CA GLU A 453 21.26 -9.67 37.90
C GLU A 453 21.50 -11.05 38.50
N LEU A 454 22.20 -11.14 39.64
CA LEU A 454 22.40 -12.39 40.36
C LEU A 454 21.13 -12.76 41.13
N ASN A 455 20.45 -13.83 40.75
CA ASN A 455 19.21 -14.28 41.40
C ASN A 455 19.47 -15.32 42.49
N SER A 456 20.40 -16.26 42.26
CA SER A 456 20.71 -17.31 43.23
C SER A 456 22.14 -17.83 43.06
N GLN A 457 22.69 -18.43 44.11
CA GLN A 457 23.98 -19.11 44.10
C GLN A 457 23.96 -20.34 45.02
N GLY A 458 24.81 -21.32 44.76
CA GLY A 458 24.98 -22.49 45.61
C GLY A 458 26.28 -23.24 45.33
N VAL A 459 26.53 -24.34 46.04
CA VAL A 459 27.76 -25.13 45.92
C VAL A 459 27.44 -26.61 45.76
N LEU A 460 28.15 -27.29 44.86
CA LEU A 460 28.03 -28.74 44.70
C LEU A 460 29.08 -29.49 45.54
N ARG A 461 28.61 -30.33 46.45
CA ARG A 461 29.48 -31.10 47.36
C ARG A 461 29.26 -32.60 47.20
N LYS A 462 30.35 -33.36 47.17
CA LYS A 462 30.30 -34.82 47.03
C LYS A 462 30.06 -35.43 48.39
N GLN A 463 28.93 -36.12 48.56
CA GLN A 463 28.55 -36.75 49.83
C GLN A 463 28.05 -38.18 49.58
N PRO A 464 28.73 -39.22 50.08
CA PRO A 464 28.33 -40.61 49.85
C PRO A 464 26.98 -40.95 50.49
N PHE A 465 26.17 -41.77 49.82
CA PHE A 465 24.87 -42.21 50.34
C PHE A 465 25.01 -42.94 51.68
N PRO A 466 24.13 -42.67 52.67
CA PRO A 466 24.05 -43.46 53.89
C PRO A 466 23.77 -44.93 53.53
N LYS A 467 24.47 -45.87 54.16
CA LYS A 467 24.39 -47.29 53.79
C LYS A 467 23.14 -48.01 54.32
N ASP A 468 22.44 -47.45 55.30
CA ASP A 468 21.29 -48.07 55.97
C ASP A 468 20.21 -47.02 56.31
N LEU A 469 19.29 -46.74 55.38
CA LEU A 469 18.07 -45.97 55.65
C LEU A 469 16.89 -46.93 55.72
N ALA A 470 16.48 -47.30 56.93
CA ALA A 470 15.29 -48.12 57.13
C ALA A 470 14.02 -47.36 56.72
N PRO A 471 13.02 -48.02 56.13
CA PRO A 471 11.74 -47.40 55.85
C PRO A 471 11.07 -46.89 57.13
N VAL A 472 10.38 -45.75 57.03
CA VAL A 472 9.68 -45.14 58.16
C VAL A 472 8.21 -45.57 58.20
N ASP A 473 7.69 -45.82 59.40
CA ASP A 473 6.27 -46.15 59.62
C ASP A 473 5.42 -44.87 59.68
N PHE A 474 4.59 -44.68 58.66
CA PHE A 474 3.71 -43.50 58.54
C PHE A 474 2.62 -43.45 59.61
N GLU A 475 2.08 -44.59 60.03
CA GLU A 475 1.02 -44.61 61.05
C GLU A 475 1.58 -44.23 62.43
N ALA A 476 2.83 -44.63 62.70
CA ALA A 476 3.55 -44.19 63.90
C ALA A 476 3.79 -42.67 63.92
N ILE A 477 4.11 -42.05 62.76
CA ILE A 477 4.26 -40.59 62.66
C ILE A 477 2.90 -39.90 62.88
N LYS A 478 1.86 -40.32 62.15
CA LYS A 478 0.52 -39.73 62.23
C LYS A 478 -0.06 -39.81 63.65
N ALA A 479 0.15 -40.91 64.36
CA ALA A 479 -0.29 -41.05 65.75
C ALA A 479 0.30 -39.97 66.69
N GLY A 480 1.44 -39.38 66.33
CA GLY A 480 2.10 -38.29 67.06
C GLY A 480 1.67 -36.87 66.64
N LEU A 481 0.71 -36.73 65.72
CA LEU A 481 0.27 -35.47 65.10
C LEU A 481 -1.28 -35.36 65.16
N PRO A 482 -1.84 -34.73 66.21
CA PRO A 482 -3.26 -34.81 66.53
C PRO A 482 -4.17 -33.93 65.64
N GLU A 483 -3.63 -32.93 64.95
CA GLU A 483 -4.40 -32.02 64.08
C GLU A 483 -4.29 -32.46 62.62
N HIS A 484 -5.35 -32.25 61.84
CA HIS A 484 -5.40 -32.61 60.42
C HIS A 484 -6.08 -31.53 59.58
N PHE A 485 -5.48 -31.22 58.42
CA PHE A 485 -6.05 -30.38 57.38
C PHE A 485 -6.20 -31.20 56.10
N ASP A 486 -7.33 -31.04 55.43
CA ASP A 486 -7.52 -31.51 54.06
C ASP A 486 -6.96 -30.49 53.05
N HIS A 487 -6.91 -30.89 51.78
CA HIS A 487 -6.43 -30.07 50.68
C HIS A 487 -7.00 -28.66 50.65
N GLN A 488 -8.33 -28.53 50.69
CA GLN A 488 -9.01 -27.24 50.55
C GLN A 488 -8.72 -26.35 51.76
N ALA A 489 -8.89 -26.88 52.97
CA ALA A 489 -8.63 -26.12 54.20
C ALA A 489 -7.17 -25.65 54.29
N TYR A 490 -6.23 -26.44 53.77
CA TYR A 490 -4.81 -26.08 53.77
C TYR A 490 -4.50 -24.94 52.79
N TYR A 491 -5.02 -25.00 51.57
CA TYR A 491 -4.75 -23.98 50.57
C TYR A 491 -5.59 -22.71 50.74
N ASP A 492 -6.75 -22.78 51.39
CA ASP A 492 -7.49 -21.61 51.87
C ASP A 492 -6.64 -20.81 52.87
N ASP A 493 -5.99 -21.48 53.84
CA ASP A 493 -5.06 -20.84 54.79
C ASP A 493 -3.83 -20.22 54.09
N TYR A 494 -3.33 -20.83 53.00
CA TYR A 494 -2.31 -20.22 52.13
C TYR A 494 -2.83 -18.95 51.44
N SER A 495 -4.04 -19.00 50.88
CA SER A 495 -4.68 -17.86 50.22
C SER A 495 -4.89 -16.70 51.16
N GLU A 496 -5.40 -16.95 52.38
CA GLU A 496 -5.59 -15.94 53.43
C GLU A 496 -4.27 -15.28 53.86
N ALA A 497 -3.15 -16.00 53.74
CA ALA A 497 -1.81 -15.50 54.03
C ALA A 497 -1.12 -14.80 52.83
N GLY A 498 -1.79 -14.62 51.69
CA GLY A 498 -1.27 -13.92 50.52
C GLY A 498 -0.58 -14.79 49.46
N TYR A 499 -0.56 -16.11 49.64
CA TYR A 499 -0.06 -17.06 48.64
C TYR A 499 -1.18 -17.43 47.66
N GLN A 500 -1.03 -17.10 46.38
CA GLN A 500 -2.07 -17.29 45.36
C GLN A 500 -1.71 -18.44 44.44
N PHE A 501 -1.24 -19.54 45.01
CA PHE A 501 -0.95 -20.74 44.26
C PHE A 501 -2.20 -21.22 43.54
N ARG A 502 -2.06 -21.53 42.27
CA ARG A 502 -3.11 -22.12 41.42
C ARG A 502 -2.92 -23.65 41.35
N PRO A 503 -3.83 -24.41 40.71
CA PRO A 503 -3.91 -25.86 40.86
C PRO A 503 -2.59 -26.62 40.64
N LEU A 504 -1.71 -26.18 39.75
CA LEU A 504 -0.42 -26.85 39.49
C LEU A 504 0.61 -26.68 40.61
N PHE A 505 0.39 -25.82 41.60
CA PHE A 505 1.20 -25.68 42.83
C PHE A 505 0.47 -26.14 44.10
N GLN A 506 -0.78 -26.62 43.96
CA GLN A 506 -1.57 -27.15 45.07
C GLN A 506 -1.49 -28.69 45.17
N HIS A 507 -0.40 -29.23 45.72
CA HIS A 507 -0.13 -30.67 45.72
C HIS A 507 -0.51 -31.39 47.01
N LEU A 508 -0.57 -30.69 48.14
CA LEU A 508 -0.80 -31.31 49.45
C LEU A 508 -2.26 -31.78 49.57
N GLN A 509 -2.45 -33.07 49.83
CA GLN A 509 -3.79 -33.67 49.93
C GLN A 509 -4.27 -33.78 51.37
N ASN A 510 -3.37 -34.20 52.26
CA ASN A 510 -3.64 -34.41 53.67
C ASN A 510 -2.44 -33.95 54.48
N VAL A 511 -2.66 -33.14 55.51
CA VAL A 511 -1.59 -32.62 56.38
C VAL A 511 -1.91 -32.93 57.83
N TRP A 512 -1.12 -33.79 58.46
CA TRP A 512 -1.14 -34.04 59.90
C TRP A 512 -0.12 -33.12 60.57
N ARG A 513 -0.47 -32.50 61.69
CA ARG A 513 0.41 -31.54 62.35
C ARG A 513 0.32 -31.47 63.87
N LYS A 514 1.33 -30.84 64.44
CA LYS A 514 1.35 -30.22 65.77
C LYS A 514 2.30 -29.03 65.74
N LYS A 515 2.38 -28.28 66.84
CA LYS A 515 3.40 -27.23 67.03
C LYS A 515 4.81 -27.75 66.74
N GLY A 516 5.45 -27.21 65.70
CA GLY A 516 6.84 -27.49 65.32
C GLY A 516 7.05 -28.68 64.39
N GLU A 517 6.01 -29.41 63.99
CA GLU A 517 6.16 -30.64 63.18
C GLU A 517 4.92 -30.91 62.32
N SER A 518 5.12 -31.29 61.06
CA SER A 518 4.06 -31.69 60.15
C SER A 518 4.44 -32.90 59.29
N PHE A 519 3.45 -33.66 58.89
CA PHE A 519 3.57 -34.76 57.96
C PHE A 519 2.49 -34.61 56.90
N ALA A 520 2.86 -34.58 55.62
CA ALA A 520 1.94 -34.28 54.54
C ALA A 520 2.02 -35.29 53.41
N GLU A 521 0.87 -35.66 52.88
CA GLU A 521 0.74 -36.37 51.61
C GLU A 521 0.80 -35.37 50.46
N ILE A 522 1.72 -35.58 49.53
CA ILE A 522 1.99 -34.71 48.38
C ILE A 522 1.67 -35.50 47.11
N VAL A 523 0.70 -35.06 46.32
CA VAL A 523 0.32 -35.68 45.05
C VAL A 523 0.48 -34.67 43.92
N ALA A 524 1.33 -34.99 42.95
CA ALA A 524 1.54 -34.15 41.79
C ALA A 524 0.26 -34.10 40.92
N PRO A 525 -0.28 -32.91 40.61
CA PRO A 525 -1.45 -32.73 39.74
C PRO A 525 -1.24 -33.36 38.36
N GLU A 526 -2.32 -33.89 37.75
CA GLU A 526 -2.28 -34.54 36.43
C GLU A 526 -1.68 -33.65 35.34
N GLY A 527 -1.92 -32.33 35.41
CA GLY A 527 -1.38 -31.35 34.47
C GLY A 527 0.15 -31.27 34.42
N LEU A 528 0.86 -31.77 35.46
CA LEU A 528 2.32 -31.82 35.50
C LEU A 528 2.91 -33.16 35.03
N HIS A 529 2.10 -34.22 34.85
CA HIS A 529 2.63 -35.57 34.58
C HIS A 529 3.45 -35.64 33.28
N GLY A 530 3.11 -34.81 32.28
CA GLY A 530 3.87 -34.70 31.04
C GLY A 530 5.23 -34.01 31.18
N SER A 531 5.38 -33.06 32.11
CA SER A 531 6.63 -32.30 32.31
C SER A 531 7.56 -32.95 33.33
N ILE A 532 7.05 -33.66 34.34
CA ILE A 532 7.84 -34.33 35.40
C ILE A 532 9.02 -35.15 34.86
N PRO A 533 8.89 -35.95 33.79
CA PRO A 533 10.00 -36.73 33.26
C PRO A 533 11.20 -35.90 32.75
N SER A 534 11.02 -34.62 32.45
CA SER A 534 12.08 -33.75 31.93
C SER A 534 12.98 -33.16 33.02
N PHE A 535 12.63 -33.33 34.29
CA PHE A 535 13.35 -32.80 35.45
C PHE A 535 13.88 -33.94 36.35
N HIS A 536 14.89 -33.67 37.16
CA HIS A 536 15.34 -34.57 38.22
C HIS A 536 14.42 -34.48 39.44
N PHE A 537 14.04 -33.28 39.84
CA PHE A 537 12.98 -33.00 40.79
C PHE A 537 12.19 -31.80 40.29
N HIS A 538 11.02 -32.06 39.69
CA HIS A 538 10.21 -31.02 39.08
C HIS A 538 9.96 -29.84 40.05
N PRO A 539 10.22 -28.58 39.66
CA PRO A 539 10.19 -27.43 40.57
C PRO A 539 8.90 -27.31 41.38
N ALA A 540 7.73 -27.46 40.75
CA ALA A 540 6.45 -27.42 41.46
C ALA A 540 6.28 -28.54 42.51
N VAL A 541 6.83 -29.73 42.27
CA VAL A 541 6.75 -30.86 43.21
C VAL A 541 7.75 -30.67 44.37
N LEU A 542 8.96 -30.16 44.07
CA LEU A 542 9.94 -29.80 45.11
C LEU A 542 9.44 -28.64 45.97
N ASP A 543 8.77 -27.65 45.38
CA ASP A 543 8.17 -26.53 46.10
C ASP A 543 7.03 -26.99 47.03
N ALA A 544 6.26 -27.99 46.61
CA ALA A 544 5.28 -28.63 47.49
C ALA A 544 5.91 -29.27 48.74
N CYS A 545 7.15 -29.76 48.69
CA CYS A 545 7.85 -30.18 49.90
C CYS A 545 8.05 -29.01 50.86
N PHE A 546 8.33 -27.80 50.36
CA PHE A 546 8.45 -26.60 51.19
C PHE A 546 7.11 -26.19 51.81
N HIS A 547 5.99 -26.44 51.10
CA HIS A 547 4.66 -26.17 51.64
C HIS A 547 4.38 -26.89 52.95
N THR A 548 4.99 -28.05 53.19
CA THR A 548 4.81 -28.82 54.43
C THR A 548 5.23 -28.04 55.68
N VAL A 549 6.18 -27.10 55.56
CA VAL A 549 6.74 -26.33 56.68
C VAL A 549 5.67 -25.46 57.36
N LYS A 550 4.74 -24.89 56.59
CA LYS A 550 3.64 -24.08 57.16
C LYS A 550 2.73 -24.90 58.08
N GLY A 551 2.55 -26.19 57.79
CA GLY A 551 1.83 -27.12 58.65
C GLY A 551 2.43 -27.24 60.05
N GLY A 552 3.76 -27.07 60.22
CA GLY A 552 4.42 -27.09 61.53
C GLY A 552 4.49 -25.73 62.21
N GLN A 553 4.09 -24.65 61.53
CA GLN A 553 4.23 -23.28 62.00
C GLN A 553 3.24 -22.95 63.12
N VAL A 554 3.71 -22.20 64.11
CA VAL A 554 2.88 -21.64 65.20
C VAL A 554 2.61 -20.19 64.85
N ALA A 555 1.36 -19.87 64.52
CA ALA A 555 0.95 -18.47 64.39
C ALA A 555 1.15 -17.77 65.75
N PRO A 556 1.86 -16.62 65.81
CA PRO A 556 1.94 -15.83 67.03
C PRO A 556 0.56 -15.30 67.42
N ASP A 557 0.18 -15.42 68.70
CA ASP A 557 -1.12 -14.92 69.20
C ASP A 557 -1.38 -13.47 68.75
N GLY A 558 -2.47 -13.27 68.00
CA GLY A 558 -2.99 -11.94 67.62
C GLY A 558 -2.48 -11.33 66.30
N ALA A 559 -1.65 -12.02 65.51
CA ALA A 559 -1.33 -11.59 64.14
C ALA A 559 -2.48 -11.93 63.18
N LYS A 560 -2.93 -10.99 62.35
CA LYS A 560 -3.86 -11.29 61.25
C LYS A 560 -3.04 -11.86 60.09
N ALA A 561 -3.55 -12.92 59.44
CA ALA A 561 -2.90 -13.59 58.32
C ALA A 561 -2.59 -12.66 57.12
N THR A 562 -3.21 -11.47 57.08
CA THR A 562 -3.12 -10.51 55.98
C THR A 562 -1.82 -9.71 55.91
N ASP A 563 -0.98 -9.72 56.94
CA ASP A 563 0.07 -8.69 57.08
C ASP A 563 1.44 -9.10 56.50
N TYR A 564 1.70 -10.40 56.27
CA TYR A 564 2.97 -10.92 55.78
C TYR A 564 2.90 -12.36 55.26
N PHE A 565 3.81 -12.74 54.36
CA PHE A 565 4.11 -14.14 54.01
C PHE A 565 5.61 -14.44 54.09
N TYR A 566 5.99 -15.72 54.01
CA TYR A 566 7.39 -16.15 53.99
C TYR A 566 7.81 -16.58 52.58
N LEU A 567 8.98 -16.10 52.13
CA LEU A 567 9.65 -16.58 50.92
C LEU A 567 10.89 -17.39 51.26
N PRO A 568 11.16 -18.49 50.53
CA PRO A 568 12.43 -19.19 50.66
C PRO A 568 13.63 -18.23 50.44
N ALA A 569 14.53 -18.16 51.42
CA ALA A 569 15.70 -17.29 51.41
C ALA A 569 17.03 -18.08 51.31
N ALA A 570 17.11 -19.24 51.96
CA ALA A 570 18.27 -20.12 51.85
C ALA A 570 17.92 -21.59 52.12
N ILE A 571 18.71 -22.51 51.59
CA ILE A 571 18.64 -23.95 51.86
C ILE A 571 20.05 -24.46 52.10
N ARG A 572 20.29 -25.03 53.29
CA ARG A 572 21.62 -25.54 53.65
C ARG A 572 22.02 -26.74 52.79
N SER A 573 21.10 -27.68 52.56
CA SER A 573 21.37 -28.85 51.72
C SER A 573 20.11 -29.39 51.05
N ILE A 574 20.20 -29.71 49.76
CA ILE A 574 19.20 -30.50 49.03
C ILE A 574 19.90 -31.76 48.52
N ARG A 575 19.33 -32.92 48.87
CA ARG A 575 19.85 -34.23 48.51
C ARG A 575 18.75 -35.11 47.95
N LEU A 576 19.05 -35.78 46.85
CA LEU A 576 18.16 -36.74 46.19
C LEU A 576 18.75 -38.15 46.29
N PHE A 577 17.97 -39.12 46.77
CA PHE A 577 18.38 -40.53 46.93
C PHE A 577 17.95 -41.44 45.78
N VAL A 578 17.04 -40.94 44.95
CA VAL A 578 16.55 -41.62 43.75
C VAL A 578 16.92 -40.82 42.50
N ASP A 579 16.81 -41.41 41.32
CA ASP A 579 17.05 -40.67 40.08
C ASP A 579 15.83 -39.84 39.64
N LYS A 580 14.62 -40.34 39.89
CA LYS A 580 13.36 -39.62 39.66
C LYS A 580 12.35 -39.90 40.78
N PRO A 581 11.87 -38.87 41.50
CA PRO A 581 10.79 -39.02 42.47
C PRO A 581 9.51 -39.57 41.84
N PRO A 582 8.73 -40.40 42.56
CA PRO A 582 7.38 -40.78 42.14
C PRO A 582 6.41 -39.58 42.17
N HIS A 583 5.25 -39.72 41.51
CA HIS A 583 4.21 -38.69 41.48
C HIS A 583 3.53 -38.45 42.83
N ARG A 584 3.61 -39.40 43.75
CA ARG A 584 3.08 -39.32 45.12
C ARG A 584 4.21 -39.48 46.12
N LEU A 585 4.30 -38.53 47.03
CA LEU A 585 5.37 -38.35 48.00
C LEU A 585 4.78 -38.05 49.38
N TRP A 586 5.60 -38.22 50.41
CA TRP A 586 5.26 -37.87 51.78
C TRP A 586 6.33 -36.97 52.38
N GLY A 587 5.97 -35.75 52.76
CA GLY A 587 6.90 -34.79 53.36
C GLY A 587 6.75 -34.74 54.88
N HIS A 588 7.83 -34.96 55.61
CA HIS A 588 7.91 -34.81 57.06
C HIS A 588 8.77 -33.60 57.40
N SER A 589 8.14 -32.51 57.85
CA SER A 589 8.85 -31.30 58.23
C SER A 589 8.97 -31.16 59.74
N LYS A 590 10.14 -30.70 60.20
CA LYS A 590 10.43 -30.33 61.59
C LYS A 590 10.92 -28.90 61.62
N VAL A 591 10.12 -28.04 62.21
CA VAL A 591 10.39 -26.61 62.34
C VAL A 591 11.19 -26.38 63.62
N ASN A 592 12.31 -25.67 63.53
CA ASN A 592 13.16 -25.41 64.69
C ASN A 592 12.44 -24.51 65.71
N THR A 593 12.58 -24.80 67.01
CA THR A 593 11.86 -24.12 68.10
C THR A 593 12.39 -22.72 68.44
N ASP A 594 13.55 -22.32 67.91
CA ASP A 594 14.16 -20.99 68.10
C ASP A 594 13.75 -19.97 67.03
N ASN A 595 12.70 -20.24 66.25
CA ASN A 595 12.25 -19.33 65.20
C ASN A 595 11.68 -18.03 65.79
N ASP A 596 12.21 -16.90 65.33
CA ASP A 596 11.66 -15.56 65.57
C ASP A 596 10.58 -15.25 64.51
N ARG A 597 9.79 -14.19 64.68
CA ARG A 597 8.79 -13.76 63.68
C ARG A 597 9.40 -13.52 62.30
N GLU A 598 10.67 -13.14 62.24
CA GLU A 598 11.36 -12.72 61.01
C GLU A 598 11.73 -13.85 60.04
N TYR A 599 11.90 -15.08 60.51
CA TYR A 599 12.28 -16.20 59.63
C TYR A 599 11.92 -17.56 60.23
N ILE A 600 11.74 -18.56 59.37
CA ILE A 600 11.43 -19.95 59.73
C ILE A 600 12.54 -20.84 59.21
N ILE A 601 13.13 -21.67 60.07
CA ILE A 601 14.04 -22.73 59.67
C ILE A 601 13.40 -24.09 59.90
N ALA A 602 13.47 -24.98 58.90
CA ALA A 602 12.96 -26.34 58.98
C ALA A 602 13.87 -27.34 58.25
N ASP A 603 13.81 -28.59 58.72
CA ASP A 603 14.34 -29.75 58.02
C ASP A 603 13.16 -30.58 57.47
N ILE A 604 13.26 -31.06 56.24
CA ILE A 604 12.20 -31.78 55.52
C ILE A 604 12.77 -33.09 54.98
N ASP A 605 12.26 -34.21 55.51
CA ASP A 605 12.50 -35.54 54.95
C ASP A 605 11.36 -35.90 53.98
N VAL A 606 11.69 -36.42 52.79
CA VAL A 606 10.70 -36.80 51.77
C VAL A 606 10.75 -38.31 51.51
N TYR A 607 9.60 -38.97 51.47
CA TYR A 607 9.46 -40.42 51.34
C TYR A 607 8.55 -40.86 50.19
N ASP A 608 8.71 -42.10 49.74
CA ASP A 608 7.77 -42.79 48.85
C ASP A 608 6.62 -43.47 49.64
N ASP A 609 5.64 -44.06 48.95
CA ASP A 609 4.50 -44.75 49.59
C ASP A 609 4.90 -45.95 50.49
N ASN A 610 6.14 -46.43 50.41
CA ASN A 610 6.66 -47.54 51.22
C ASN A 610 7.51 -47.05 52.41
N GLY A 611 7.63 -45.74 52.61
CA GLY A 611 8.46 -45.14 53.66
C GLY A 611 9.95 -45.07 53.34
N HIS A 612 10.38 -45.38 52.12
CA HIS A 612 11.78 -45.18 51.70
C HIS A 612 12.06 -43.71 51.45
N ARG A 613 13.25 -43.26 51.82
CA ARG A 613 13.65 -41.86 51.64
C ARG A 613 13.95 -41.55 50.17
N VAL A 614 13.27 -40.54 49.64
CA VAL A 614 13.39 -40.03 48.26
C VAL A 614 14.30 -38.82 48.20
N ALA A 615 14.09 -37.86 49.11
CA ALA A 615 14.88 -36.64 49.20
C ALA A 615 15.03 -36.18 50.65
N GLU A 616 16.02 -35.32 50.89
CA GLU A 616 16.26 -34.66 52.16
C GLU A 616 16.59 -33.20 51.86
N ILE A 617 15.88 -32.28 52.52
CA ILE A 617 16.07 -30.84 52.41
C ILE A 617 16.34 -30.32 53.81
N LEU A 618 17.58 -29.94 54.09
CA LEU A 618 18.01 -29.51 55.41
C LEU A 618 18.23 -28.01 55.48
N GLY A 619 17.89 -27.42 56.62
CA GLY A 619 18.04 -26.00 56.88
C GLY A 619 17.33 -25.13 55.85
N PHE A 620 16.13 -25.51 55.44
CA PHE A 620 15.26 -24.67 54.63
C PHE A 620 14.87 -23.45 55.47
N ARG A 621 15.33 -22.27 55.04
CA ARG A 621 15.05 -20.98 55.66
C ARG A 621 14.11 -20.19 54.76
N ALA A 622 12.99 -19.76 55.32
CA ALA A 622 12.10 -18.81 54.69
C ALA A 622 12.04 -17.51 55.51
N ASP A 623 12.24 -16.37 54.85
CA ASP A 623 12.25 -15.04 55.48
C ASP A 623 10.90 -14.36 55.31
N ARG A 624 10.50 -13.61 56.34
CA ARG A 624 9.26 -12.84 56.34
C ARG A 624 9.35 -11.68 55.36
N VAL A 625 8.34 -11.56 54.51
CA VAL A 625 8.11 -10.44 53.61
C VAL A 625 6.87 -9.72 54.10
N GLU A 626 7.07 -8.52 54.62
CA GLU A 626 5.96 -7.63 54.98
C GLU A 626 5.37 -7.04 53.69
N GLN A 627 4.05 -6.88 53.66
CA GLN A 627 3.42 -6.07 52.64
C GLN A 627 3.97 -4.65 52.79
N SER A 628 4.69 -4.15 51.78
CA SER A 628 5.03 -2.72 51.77
C SER A 628 3.72 -1.96 51.79
N ASP A 629 3.53 -1.04 52.75
CA ASP A 629 2.49 0.00 52.73
C ASP A 629 2.70 0.88 51.49
N GLY A 630 2.36 0.33 50.33
CA GLY A 630 2.54 0.89 49.01
C GLY A 630 1.18 1.15 48.40
N ASP A 631 0.53 2.19 48.90
CA ASP A 631 -0.51 2.95 48.21
C ASP A 631 -1.72 2.15 47.68
N ASP A 632 -2.18 1.11 48.37
CA ASP A 632 -3.37 0.37 47.90
C ASP A 632 -4.67 1.13 48.12
N LEU A 633 -4.76 2.05 49.09
CA LEU A 633 -5.93 2.94 49.20
C LEU A 633 -5.90 4.03 48.12
N GLU A 634 -4.75 4.56 47.72
CA GLU A 634 -4.66 5.44 46.55
C GLU A 634 -4.92 4.71 45.22
N LYS A 635 -4.65 3.40 45.14
CA LYS A 635 -5.03 2.55 43.98
C LYS A 635 -6.48 2.06 44.01
N CYS A 636 -7.09 1.89 45.19
CA CYS A 636 -8.54 1.66 45.36
C CYS A 636 -9.35 2.94 45.17
N LEU A 637 -8.71 4.09 45.36
CA LEU A 637 -9.20 5.38 44.91
C LEU A 637 -8.93 5.49 43.42
N TYR A 638 -9.79 4.86 42.62
CA TYR A 638 -9.87 5.23 41.22
C TYR A 638 -10.41 6.66 41.13
N GLN A 639 -9.59 7.58 40.64
CA GLN A 639 -10.15 8.71 39.93
C GLN A 639 -10.59 8.14 38.57
N ALA A 640 -11.87 8.27 38.22
CA ALA A 640 -12.27 8.13 36.83
C ALA A 640 -11.55 9.21 36.03
N LYS A 641 -10.35 8.90 35.55
CA LYS A 641 -9.71 9.62 34.48
C LYS A 641 -10.44 9.20 33.22
N TRP A 642 -11.44 10.00 32.87
CA TRP A 642 -12.03 9.94 31.55
C TRP A 642 -10.95 10.37 30.56
N GLU A 643 -10.21 9.38 30.08
CA GLU A 643 -9.41 9.55 28.88
C GLU A 643 -10.39 9.49 27.72
N VAL A 644 -10.45 10.57 26.96
CA VAL A 644 -11.32 10.65 25.79
C VAL A 644 -10.76 9.66 24.76
N SER A 645 -11.32 8.45 24.75
CA SER A 645 -11.01 7.46 23.72
C SER A 645 -11.80 7.81 22.46
N ARG A 646 -11.07 7.95 21.34
CA ARG A 646 -11.62 8.36 20.05
C ARG A 646 -12.41 7.20 19.43
N LEU A 647 -13.67 7.47 19.10
CA LEU A 647 -14.43 6.66 18.14
C LEU A 647 -14.29 7.29 16.76
N LYS A 648 -13.54 6.62 15.87
CA LYS A 648 -13.30 7.06 14.50
C LYS A 648 -14.62 7.36 13.77
N GLY A 649 -14.68 8.46 13.03
CA GLY A 649 -15.86 8.88 12.28
C GLY A 649 -17.00 9.46 13.12
N THR A 650 -16.81 9.66 14.43
CA THR A 650 -17.78 10.38 15.26
C THR A 650 -17.46 11.86 15.33
N ARG A 651 -18.46 12.70 15.62
CA ARG A 651 -18.26 14.15 15.84
C ARG A 651 -17.68 14.88 14.61
N ILE A 652 -17.98 14.43 13.39
CA ILE A 652 -17.50 15.05 12.14
C ILE A 652 -18.59 15.84 11.38
N GLU A 653 -19.79 15.94 11.95
CA GLU A 653 -20.89 16.68 11.33
C GLU A 653 -20.76 18.20 11.55
N GLY A 654 -21.20 18.97 10.57
CA GLY A 654 -21.15 20.43 10.61
C GLY A 654 -19.79 21.02 10.22
N SER A 655 -19.77 22.35 10.10
CA SER A 655 -18.59 23.11 9.68
C SER A 655 -17.48 23.09 10.75
N ALA A 656 -16.23 22.95 10.31
CA ALA A 656 -15.04 23.07 11.15
C ALA A 656 -14.70 24.53 11.53
N GLN A 657 -15.44 25.52 10.98
CA GLN A 657 -15.25 26.96 11.21
C GLN A 657 -13.81 27.45 10.95
N ILE A 658 -13.23 27.02 9.83
CA ILE A 658 -11.88 27.41 9.41
C ILE A 658 -11.80 28.93 9.19
N ALA A 659 -10.89 29.60 9.91
CA ALA A 659 -10.64 31.04 9.83
C ALA A 659 -10.32 31.51 8.40
N ALA A 660 -10.64 32.76 8.06
CA ALA A 660 -10.38 33.31 6.72
C ALA A 660 -8.87 33.50 6.48
N SER A 661 -8.40 33.33 5.24
CA SER A 661 -6.97 33.43 4.90
C SER A 661 -6.38 34.78 5.32
N LYS A 662 -7.15 35.87 5.26
CA LYS A 662 -6.72 37.20 5.74
C LYS A 662 -6.40 37.23 7.25
N GLU A 663 -7.17 36.52 8.07
CA GLU A 663 -6.96 36.45 9.52
C GLU A 663 -5.76 35.57 9.85
N ILE A 664 -5.60 34.46 9.12
CA ILE A 664 -4.43 33.58 9.19
C ILE A 664 -3.15 34.36 8.85
N LEU A 665 -3.16 35.10 7.74
CA LEU A 665 -2.02 35.92 7.32
C LEU A 665 -1.68 37.03 8.31
N ALA A 666 -2.66 37.63 8.99
CA ALA A 666 -2.40 38.64 10.01
C ALA A 666 -1.60 38.04 11.18
N GLU A 667 -1.96 36.84 11.63
CA GLU A 667 -1.27 36.14 12.72
C GLU A 667 0.15 35.72 12.30
N VAL A 668 0.29 35.13 11.12
CA VAL A 668 1.59 34.76 10.52
C VAL A 668 2.49 35.98 10.38
N SER A 669 1.97 37.10 9.89
CA SER A 669 2.74 38.35 9.71
C SER A 669 3.23 38.91 11.05
N ALA A 670 2.46 38.74 12.12
CA ALA A 670 2.89 39.16 13.46
C ALA A 670 4.01 38.26 14.02
N ALA A 671 3.98 36.96 13.71
CA ALA A 671 4.96 35.98 14.19
C ALA A 671 6.27 35.95 13.37
N LEU A 672 6.28 36.45 12.13
CA LEU A 672 7.40 36.39 11.20
C LEU A 672 8.67 37.15 11.66
N PRO A 673 8.62 38.44 12.07
CA PRO A 673 9.82 39.22 12.39
C PRO A 673 10.78 38.57 13.41
N PRO A 674 10.32 38.03 14.57
CA PRO A 674 11.23 37.41 15.53
C PRO A 674 11.87 36.12 15.00
N LEU A 675 11.17 35.32 14.19
CA LEU A 675 11.72 34.10 13.58
C LEU A 675 12.78 34.43 12.51
N TYR A 676 12.45 35.37 11.63
CA TYR A 676 13.37 35.89 10.61
C TYR A 676 14.67 36.43 11.23
N GLN A 677 14.56 37.22 12.30
CA GLN A 677 15.71 37.78 13.00
C GLN A 677 16.52 36.72 13.76
N LYS A 678 15.84 35.78 14.45
CA LYS A 678 16.50 34.68 15.18
C LYS A 678 17.34 33.81 14.23
N ARG A 679 16.80 33.49 13.05
CA ARG A 679 17.51 32.71 12.03
C ARG A 679 18.55 33.52 11.25
N GLN A 680 18.51 34.86 11.33
CA GLN A 680 19.38 35.77 10.58
C GLN A 680 19.25 35.59 9.06
N LEU A 681 18.00 35.45 8.58
CA LEU A 681 17.74 35.20 7.16
C LEU A 681 18.24 36.34 6.25
N HIS A 682 18.32 37.58 6.73
CA HIS A 682 18.96 38.66 5.98
C HIS A 682 20.41 38.33 5.59
N GLU A 683 21.20 37.68 6.46
CA GLU A 683 22.56 37.26 6.10
C GLU A 683 22.56 36.14 5.06
N HIS A 684 21.56 35.25 5.11
CA HIS A 684 21.40 34.20 4.12
C HIS A 684 21.18 34.82 2.72
N TYR A 685 20.17 35.68 2.58
CA TYR A 685 19.83 36.29 1.30
C TYR A 685 20.89 37.30 0.82
N ASP A 686 21.40 38.17 1.70
CA ASP A 686 22.31 39.26 1.30
C ASP A 686 23.75 38.78 1.04
N ARG A 687 24.22 37.74 1.76
CA ARG A 687 25.64 37.31 1.75
C ARG A 687 25.86 35.86 1.35
N PHE A 688 25.07 34.92 1.87
CA PHE A 688 25.28 33.50 1.62
C PHE A 688 24.84 33.10 0.22
N MET A 689 23.61 33.44 -0.17
CA MET A 689 22.99 33.04 -1.44
C MET A 689 23.80 33.45 -2.67
N PRO A 690 24.26 34.71 -2.82
CA PRO A 690 25.09 35.10 -3.95
C PRO A 690 26.38 34.27 -4.08
N ARG A 691 26.96 33.83 -2.95
CA ARG A 691 28.21 33.06 -2.91
C ARG A 691 28.01 31.58 -3.19
N ILE A 692 26.94 30.97 -2.67
CA ILE A 692 26.62 29.58 -3.01
C ILE A 692 26.19 29.46 -4.48
N ASP A 693 25.51 30.46 -5.04
CA ASP A 693 25.22 30.52 -6.48
C ASP A 693 26.50 30.59 -7.31
N GLN A 694 27.47 31.40 -6.89
CA GLN A 694 28.78 31.48 -7.54
C GLN A 694 29.48 30.11 -7.55
N ALA A 695 29.52 29.42 -6.41
CA ALA A 695 30.11 28.09 -6.31
C ALA A 695 29.35 27.06 -7.17
N SER A 696 28.01 27.11 -7.16
CA SER A 696 27.14 26.21 -7.93
C SER A 696 27.32 26.38 -9.45
N ARG A 697 27.41 27.63 -9.93
CA ARG A 697 27.73 27.92 -11.34
C ARG A 697 29.13 27.44 -11.72
N GLN A 698 30.10 27.55 -10.81
CA GLN A 698 31.44 27.03 -11.05
C GLN A 698 31.46 25.50 -11.16
N PHE A 699 30.63 24.76 -10.41
CA PHE A 699 30.48 23.32 -10.62
C PHE A 699 29.94 22.99 -12.01
N ILE A 700 28.96 23.75 -12.52
CA ILE A 700 28.46 23.60 -13.90
C ILE A 700 29.58 23.83 -14.92
N VAL A 701 30.34 24.92 -14.78
CA VAL A 701 31.51 25.20 -15.65
C VAL A 701 32.49 24.04 -15.61
N ASN A 702 32.88 23.59 -14.41
CA ASN A 702 33.84 22.52 -14.25
C ASN A 702 33.38 21.23 -14.93
N ALA A 703 32.09 20.90 -14.77
CA ALA A 703 31.48 19.72 -15.38
C ALA A 703 31.50 19.78 -16.91
N TYR A 704 31.10 20.90 -17.53
CA TYR A 704 31.17 21.05 -18.98
C TYR A 704 32.62 21.00 -19.49
N LEU A 705 33.58 21.59 -18.77
CA LEU A 705 35.00 21.48 -19.11
C LEU A 705 35.52 20.03 -18.99
N ASP A 706 35.06 19.27 -17.99
CA ASP A 706 35.41 17.85 -17.81
C ASP A 706 34.82 16.97 -18.94
N LEU A 707 33.64 17.33 -19.44
CA LEU A 707 33.01 16.72 -20.63
C LEU A 707 33.62 17.19 -21.96
N GLY A 708 34.64 18.08 -21.92
CA GLY A 708 35.39 18.49 -23.11
C GLY A 708 34.93 19.79 -23.77
N TRP A 709 34.11 20.62 -23.11
CA TRP A 709 33.75 21.94 -23.62
C TRP A 709 34.97 22.85 -23.73
N GLN A 710 35.19 23.46 -24.90
CA GLN A 710 36.29 24.38 -25.16
C GLN A 710 35.76 25.73 -25.68
N PRO A 711 35.12 26.55 -24.82
CA PRO A 711 34.45 27.77 -25.25
C PRO A 711 35.43 28.84 -25.75
N ARG A 712 35.03 29.55 -26.81
CA ARG A 712 35.70 30.77 -27.30
C ARG A 712 34.73 31.94 -27.26
N MET A 713 35.29 33.13 -27.12
CA MET A 713 34.53 34.38 -27.22
C MET A 713 33.74 34.42 -28.55
N GLY A 714 32.44 34.68 -28.45
CA GLY A 714 31.52 34.75 -29.59
C GLY A 714 30.98 33.40 -30.07
N ASP A 715 31.37 32.27 -29.45
CA ASP A 715 30.79 30.97 -29.80
C ASP A 715 29.29 30.94 -29.46
N LEU A 716 28.50 30.31 -30.32
CA LEU A 716 27.08 30.06 -30.07
C LEU A 716 26.90 28.69 -29.43
N VAL A 717 26.22 28.68 -28.29
CA VAL A 717 25.87 27.49 -27.50
C VAL A 717 24.36 27.27 -27.61
N GLU A 718 23.96 26.35 -28.48
CA GLU A 718 22.56 25.90 -28.59
C GLU A 718 22.40 24.58 -27.82
N VAL A 719 21.34 24.45 -27.00
CA VAL A 719 21.16 23.29 -26.09
C VAL A 719 21.38 21.95 -26.78
N GLU A 720 20.71 21.70 -27.91
CA GLU A 720 20.76 20.42 -28.62
C GLU A 720 22.13 20.11 -29.22
N SER A 721 22.82 21.12 -29.73
CA SER A 721 24.17 20.92 -30.31
C SER A 721 25.21 20.79 -29.21
N HIS A 722 25.04 21.52 -28.10
CA HIS A 722 25.92 21.46 -26.94
C HIS A 722 25.87 20.09 -26.25
N MET A 723 24.67 19.55 -26.02
CA MET A 723 24.49 18.20 -25.46
C MET A 723 25.13 17.13 -26.34
N ARG A 724 24.86 17.16 -27.66
CA ARG A 724 25.45 16.20 -28.62
C ARG A 724 26.97 16.30 -28.70
N HIS A 725 27.53 17.51 -28.55
CA HIS A 725 28.97 17.71 -28.57
C HIS A 725 29.67 17.16 -27.33
N LEU A 726 29.01 17.25 -26.17
CA LEU A 726 29.51 16.83 -24.87
C LEU A 726 29.08 15.42 -24.44
N ASP A 727 28.38 14.69 -25.33
CA ASP A 727 27.83 13.36 -25.07
C ASP A 727 26.93 13.30 -23.81
N ILE A 728 26.14 14.36 -23.60
CA ILE A 728 25.18 14.46 -22.48
C ILE A 728 23.92 13.68 -22.84
N ALA A 729 23.41 12.88 -21.90
CA ALA A 729 22.22 12.07 -22.11
C ALA A 729 20.96 12.92 -22.41
N ASP A 730 20.16 12.50 -23.40
CA ASP A 730 19.00 13.26 -23.92
C ASP A 730 17.98 13.67 -22.85
N HIS A 731 17.81 12.85 -21.80
CA HIS A 731 16.86 13.11 -20.73
C HIS A 731 17.25 14.32 -19.84
N HIS A 732 18.49 14.80 -19.91
CA HIS A 732 18.96 16.00 -19.20
C HIS A 732 18.70 17.31 -19.94
N ARG A 733 18.00 17.32 -21.08
CA ARG A 733 17.75 18.53 -21.88
C ARG A 733 17.24 19.74 -21.07
N LYS A 734 16.24 19.53 -20.21
CA LYS A 734 15.67 20.59 -19.37
C LYS A 734 16.68 21.10 -18.32
N LEU A 735 17.48 20.19 -17.74
CA LEU A 735 18.56 20.54 -16.82
C LEU A 735 19.66 21.36 -17.50
N VAL A 736 20.10 20.97 -18.70
CA VAL A 736 21.13 21.69 -19.47
C VAL A 736 20.67 23.10 -19.83
N TYR A 737 19.41 23.25 -20.24
CA TYR A 737 18.80 24.58 -20.41
C TYR A 737 18.88 25.39 -19.10
N GLY A 738 18.52 24.72 -17.99
CA GLY A 738 18.70 25.18 -16.62
C GLY A 738 20.07 25.80 -16.36
N GLN A 739 21.09 24.98 -16.59
CA GLN A 739 22.49 25.25 -16.36
C GLN A 739 23.03 26.37 -17.26
N LEU A 740 22.67 26.41 -18.55
CA LEU A 740 23.10 27.49 -19.46
C LEU A 740 22.51 28.85 -19.06
N THR A 741 21.25 28.87 -18.62
CA THR A 741 20.65 30.08 -18.02
C THR A 741 21.40 30.51 -16.76
N ALA A 742 21.85 29.56 -15.92
CA ALA A 742 22.64 29.89 -14.74
C ALA A 742 24.02 30.46 -15.11
N LEU A 743 24.63 30.02 -16.21
CA LEU A 743 25.88 30.61 -16.73
C LEU A 743 25.67 31.99 -17.35
N GLU A 744 24.49 32.26 -17.93
CA GLU A 744 24.07 33.61 -18.34
C GLU A 744 23.99 34.56 -17.13
N GLU A 745 23.29 34.15 -16.07
CA GLU A 745 23.19 34.94 -14.83
C GLU A 745 24.57 35.19 -14.18
N GLY A 746 25.53 34.29 -14.41
CA GLY A 746 26.92 34.43 -13.99
C GLY A 746 27.78 35.34 -14.87
N GLY A 747 27.25 35.81 -16.00
CA GLY A 747 27.92 36.73 -16.92
C GLY A 747 28.83 36.07 -17.97
N TRP A 748 28.85 34.74 -18.07
CA TRP A 748 29.63 34.03 -19.10
C TRP A 748 28.93 33.98 -20.44
N LEU A 749 27.60 33.89 -20.40
CA LEU A 749 26.75 33.72 -21.58
C LEU A 749 25.77 34.89 -21.72
N LYS A 750 25.30 35.13 -22.95
CA LYS A 750 24.23 36.09 -23.26
C LYS A 750 23.19 35.43 -24.16
N PRO A 751 21.89 35.58 -23.89
CA PRO A 751 20.86 34.96 -24.71
C PRO A 751 20.78 35.68 -26.06
N VAL A 752 20.72 34.90 -27.14
CA VAL A 752 20.59 35.41 -28.53
C VAL A 752 19.43 34.73 -29.29
N GLY A 753 18.76 33.76 -28.66
CA GLY A 753 17.59 33.05 -29.17
C GLY A 753 16.87 32.30 -28.04
N GLU A 754 15.86 31.50 -28.36
CA GLU A 754 14.99 30.83 -27.37
C GLU A 754 15.72 29.76 -26.55
N ALA A 755 16.72 29.11 -27.14
CA ALA A 755 17.55 28.05 -26.54
C ALA A 755 19.02 28.16 -27.01
N THR A 756 19.47 29.39 -27.23
CA THR A 756 20.80 29.69 -27.79
C THR A 756 21.43 30.88 -27.08
N TRP A 757 22.67 30.71 -26.67
CA TRP A 757 23.48 31.73 -26.02
C TRP A 757 24.77 32.01 -26.78
N GLU A 758 25.28 33.23 -26.66
CA GLU A 758 26.61 33.63 -27.11
C GLU A 758 27.57 33.68 -25.92
N VAL A 759 28.77 33.14 -26.06
CA VAL A 759 29.83 33.25 -25.05
C VAL A 759 30.38 34.68 -25.05
N ILE A 760 30.06 35.44 -24.00
CA ILE A 760 30.54 36.83 -23.80
C ILE A 760 31.72 36.94 -22.84
N GLN A 761 32.01 35.87 -22.11
CA GLN A 761 33.22 35.72 -21.30
C GLN A 761 33.57 34.23 -21.25
N VAL A 762 34.82 33.89 -21.57
CA VAL A 762 35.28 32.49 -21.52
C VAL A 762 35.34 32.02 -20.07
N PRO A 763 34.57 31.00 -19.66
CA PRO A 763 34.62 30.47 -18.31
C PRO A 763 35.92 29.69 -18.09
N GLU A 764 36.54 29.89 -16.92
CA GLU A 764 37.76 29.20 -16.50
C GLU A 764 37.48 28.23 -15.35
N ARG A 765 38.27 27.16 -15.27
CA ARG A 765 38.18 26.19 -14.16
C ARG A 765 38.65 26.83 -12.86
N GLN A 766 37.85 26.69 -11.80
CA GLN A 766 38.21 27.06 -10.43
C GLN A 766 37.83 25.95 -9.45
N CYS A 767 38.47 25.92 -8.28
CA CYS A 767 38.13 24.98 -7.21
C CYS A 767 36.84 25.40 -6.50
N ALA A 768 35.69 24.95 -7.01
CA ALA A 768 34.38 25.28 -6.43
C ALA A 768 34.23 24.77 -4.99
N THR A 769 34.85 23.64 -4.65
CA THR A 769 34.85 23.09 -3.28
C THR A 769 35.55 24.01 -2.28
N GLU A 770 36.62 24.70 -2.67
CA GLU A 770 37.26 25.69 -1.79
C GLU A 770 36.36 26.92 -1.55
N LEU A 771 35.53 27.31 -2.51
CA LEU A 771 34.54 28.37 -2.33
C LEU A 771 33.48 27.95 -1.30
N LEU A 772 33.02 26.71 -1.38
CA LEU A 772 32.11 26.10 -0.41
C LEU A 772 32.75 25.98 0.98
N ASP A 773 34.00 25.52 1.09
CA ASP A 773 34.72 25.39 2.36
C ASP A 773 34.82 26.73 3.10
N LYS A 774 35.20 27.79 2.38
CA LYS A 774 35.25 29.15 2.92
C LYS A 774 33.87 29.61 3.37
N LEU A 775 32.84 29.34 2.56
CA LEU A 775 31.47 29.74 2.88
C LEU A 775 30.94 29.03 4.13
N ALA A 776 31.16 27.71 4.27
CA ALA A 776 30.78 26.95 5.45
C ALA A 776 31.54 27.40 6.71
N ALA A 777 32.83 27.72 6.59
CA ALA A 777 33.63 28.22 7.70
C ALA A 777 33.17 29.62 8.17
N GLU A 778 32.82 30.51 7.25
CA GLU A 778 32.36 31.87 7.55
C GLU A 778 30.90 31.91 8.02
N MET A 779 30.05 31.01 7.53
CA MET A 779 28.60 31.00 7.73
C MET A 779 28.07 29.61 8.10
N PRO A 780 28.54 29.00 9.22
CA PRO A 780 28.24 27.60 9.57
C PRO A 780 26.75 27.33 9.83
N ARG A 781 25.95 28.37 10.05
CA ARG A 781 24.51 28.28 10.24
C ARG A 781 23.76 27.70 9.03
N PHE A 782 24.32 27.89 7.84
CA PHE A 782 23.76 27.48 6.55
C PHE A 782 24.57 26.33 5.93
N ALA A 783 25.32 25.58 6.76
CA ALA A 783 26.22 24.53 6.30
C ALA A 783 25.48 23.39 5.57
N SER A 784 24.23 23.08 5.93
CA SER A 784 23.45 22.02 5.29
C SER A 784 23.26 22.22 3.77
N GLU A 785 23.10 23.47 3.32
CA GLU A 785 23.03 23.82 1.89
C GLU A 785 24.39 23.63 1.20
N VAL A 786 25.48 23.96 1.91
CA VAL A 786 26.84 23.73 1.43
C VAL A 786 27.12 22.24 1.28
N ASP A 787 26.70 21.43 2.25
CA ASP A 787 26.92 19.99 2.25
C ASP A 787 26.20 19.32 1.09
N LEU A 788 24.97 19.74 0.75
CA LEU A 788 24.29 19.28 -0.47
C LEU A 788 25.09 19.59 -1.74
N GLN A 789 25.58 20.83 -1.90
CA GLN A 789 26.40 21.18 -3.07
C GLN A 789 27.73 20.43 -3.09
N ARG A 790 28.33 20.17 -1.93
CA ARG A 790 29.58 19.43 -1.81
C ARG A 790 29.45 17.99 -2.29
N HIS A 791 28.29 17.36 -2.06
CA HIS A 791 28.03 16.00 -2.53
C HIS A 791 27.61 15.98 -4.01
N ALA A 792 26.70 16.86 -4.43
CA ALA A 792 26.17 16.83 -5.79
C ALA A 792 27.11 17.46 -6.83
N GLY A 793 27.69 18.61 -6.52
CA GLY A 793 28.46 19.45 -7.45
C GLY A 793 29.63 18.73 -8.16
N PRO A 794 30.51 18.01 -7.45
CA PRO A 794 31.62 17.29 -8.07
C PRO A 794 31.20 16.17 -9.03
N ASN A 795 29.98 15.65 -8.88
CA ASN A 795 29.48 14.51 -9.64
C ASN A 795 28.70 14.92 -10.91
N LEU A 796 28.48 16.22 -11.14
CA LEU A 796 27.66 16.71 -12.25
C LEU A 796 28.09 16.18 -13.63
N ALA A 797 29.39 16.10 -13.92
CA ALA A 797 29.87 15.57 -15.20
C ALA A 797 29.48 14.10 -15.40
N GLY A 798 29.75 13.26 -14.40
CA GLY A 798 29.42 11.83 -14.43
C GLY A 798 27.91 11.57 -14.48
N ILE A 799 27.10 12.43 -13.87
CA ILE A 799 25.64 12.32 -13.96
C ILE A 799 25.17 12.71 -15.36
N LEU A 800 25.66 13.83 -15.91
CA LEU A 800 25.27 14.31 -17.24
C LEU A 800 25.65 13.31 -18.36
N SER A 801 26.76 12.58 -18.22
CA SER A 801 27.16 11.50 -19.15
C SER A 801 26.45 10.16 -18.87
N GLY A 802 25.74 10.02 -17.75
CA GLY A 802 25.08 8.78 -17.32
C GLY A 802 26.01 7.75 -16.67
N GLU A 803 27.24 8.12 -16.32
CA GLU A 803 28.21 7.26 -15.61
C GLU A 803 27.91 7.14 -14.10
N VAL A 804 27.26 8.14 -13.50
CA VAL A 804 26.94 8.20 -12.06
C VAL A 804 25.44 8.28 -11.86
N ASP A 805 24.90 7.43 -10.97
CA ASP A 805 23.49 7.49 -10.58
C ASP A 805 23.25 8.68 -9.62
N PRO A 806 22.37 9.64 -9.96
CA PRO A 806 22.07 10.77 -9.10
C PRO A 806 21.43 10.37 -7.76
N LEU A 807 20.76 9.21 -7.66
CA LEU A 807 20.19 8.74 -6.41
C LEU A 807 21.28 8.31 -5.41
N GLU A 808 22.35 7.64 -5.86
CA GLU A 808 23.46 7.26 -4.98
C GLU A 808 24.22 8.47 -4.44
N VAL A 809 24.22 9.59 -5.17
CA VAL A 809 24.86 10.85 -4.73
C VAL A 809 24.05 11.55 -3.64
N LEU A 810 22.72 11.54 -3.74
CA LEU A 810 21.83 12.19 -2.76
C LEU A 810 21.50 11.27 -1.57
N PHE A 811 21.55 9.96 -1.78
CA PHE A 811 21.28 8.92 -0.78
C PHE A 811 22.44 7.92 -0.70
N PRO A 812 23.64 8.37 -0.26
CA PRO A 812 24.83 7.51 -0.23
C PRO A 812 24.58 6.29 0.65
N HIS A 813 24.82 5.10 0.10
CA HIS A 813 24.56 3.82 0.77
C HIS A 813 23.10 3.64 1.23
N GLY A 814 22.15 4.35 0.59
CA GLY A 814 20.72 4.33 0.94
C GLY A 814 20.35 5.14 2.18
N SER A 815 21.24 5.95 2.76
CA SER A 815 20.92 6.82 3.90
C SER A 815 20.19 8.09 3.48
N SER A 816 19.18 8.49 4.25
CA SER A 816 18.45 9.77 4.09
C SER A 816 19.02 10.91 4.95
N ASP A 817 20.11 10.71 5.69
CA ASP A 817 20.61 11.66 6.69
C ASP A 817 20.94 13.04 6.12
N LEU A 818 21.55 13.08 4.92
CA LEU A 818 21.90 14.32 4.24
C LEU A 818 20.65 15.16 3.92
N MET A 819 19.65 14.52 3.35
CA MET A 819 18.36 15.14 3.00
C MET A 819 17.55 15.52 4.23
N GLU A 820 17.49 14.65 5.25
CA GLU A 820 16.82 14.95 6.53
C GLU A 820 17.45 16.16 7.23
N THR A 821 18.78 16.27 7.19
CA THR A 821 19.50 17.41 7.76
C THR A 821 19.17 18.69 7.00
N PHE A 822 19.14 18.67 5.67
CA PHE A 822 18.72 19.82 4.88
C PHE A 822 17.27 20.25 5.18
N TYR A 823 16.30 19.32 5.18
CA TYR A 823 14.90 19.66 5.46
C TYR A 823 14.64 20.13 6.90
N ARG A 824 15.59 19.91 7.81
CA ARG A 824 15.53 20.36 9.21
C ARG A 824 16.30 21.65 9.45
N GLU A 825 17.42 21.84 8.78
CA GLU A 825 18.38 22.90 9.07
C GLU A 825 18.59 23.91 7.94
N GLY A 826 18.09 23.64 6.73
CA GLY A 826 18.11 24.58 5.60
C GLY A 826 17.52 25.95 6.00
N ALA A 827 17.94 27.03 5.35
CA ALA A 827 17.73 28.38 5.88
C ALA A 827 16.27 28.69 6.23
N ASP A 828 15.33 28.37 5.33
CA ASP A 828 13.93 28.72 5.45
C ASP A 828 13.09 27.77 6.33
N PHE A 829 13.40 26.46 6.39
CA PHE A 829 12.59 25.47 7.12
C PHE A 829 12.37 25.81 8.61
N PRO A 830 13.41 26.22 9.39
CA PRO A 830 13.27 26.67 10.78
C PRO A 830 12.45 27.95 10.97
N VAL A 831 12.04 28.62 9.90
CA VAL A 831 11.17 29.81 9.93
C VAL A 831 9.79 29.46 9.40
N ILE A 832 9.69 28.86 8.21
CA ILE A 832 8.41 28.58 7.56
C ILE A 832 7.60 27.48 8.27
N ASN A 833 8.23 26.41 8.78
CA ASN A 833 7.49 25.33 9.47
C ASN A 833 6.82 25.82 10.76
N PRO A 834 7.50 26.60 11.64
CA PRO A 834 6.83 27.24 12.77
C PRO A 834 5.72 28.22 12.35
N LEU A 835 5.89 28.97 11.25
CA LEU A 835 4.83 29.85 10.73
C LEU A 835 3.62 29.07 10.22
N ILE A 836 3.82 27.89 9.62
CA ILE A 836 2.72 26.97 9.29
C ILE A 836 2.02 26.49 10.56
N GLY A 837 2.75 26.19 11.64
CA GLY A 837 2.17 25.88 12.95
C GLY A 837 1.34 27.03 13.53
N VAL A 838 1.80 28.29 13.37
CA VAL A 838 1.02 29.49 13.73
C VAL A 838 -0.25 29.60 12.88
N ALA A 839 -0.13 29.41 11.57
CA ALA A 839 -1.25 29.44 10.65
C ALA A 839 -2.30 28.38 11.02
N LEU A 840 -1.89 27.15 11.25
CA LEU A 840 -2.78 26.04 11.63
C LEU A 840 -3.46 26.28 12.98
N ARG A 841 -2.75 26.87 13.95
CA ARG A 841 -3.37 27.26 15.22
C ARG A 841 -4.51 28.25 15.02
N LYS A 842 -4.33 29.21 14.10
CA LYS A 842 -5.38 30.16 13.71
C LYS A 842 -6.52 29.48 12.95
N VAL A 843 -6.21 28.54 12.06
CA VAL A 843 -7.19 27.74 11.31
C VAL A 843 -8.18 27.03 12.23
N ILE A 844 -7.69 26.40 13.30
CA ILE A 844 -8.52 25.61 14.21
C ILE A 844 -9.00 26.38 15.46
N GLU A 845 -8.72 27.68 15.56
CA GLU A 845 -9.03 28.50 16.74
C GLU A 845 -10.53 28.44 17.11
N ASN A 846 -11.39 28.43 16.09
CA ASN A 846 -12.84 28.40 16.24
C ASN A 846 -13.45 26.99 16.09
N LEU A 847 -12.63 25.92 16.15
CA LEU A 847 -13.11 24.55 16.00
C LEU A 847 -14.18 24.23 17.07
N PRO A 848 -15.44 23.91 16.68
CA PRO A 848 -16.52 23.73 17.64
C PRO A 848 -16.19 22.66 18.70
N PRO A 849 -16.54 22.84 19.99
CA PRO A 849 -16.10 21.97 21.10
C PRO A 849 -16.39 20.47 20.93
N ARG A 850 -17.41 20.12 20.14
CA ARG A 850 -17.82 18.72 19.87
C ARG A 850 -17.58 18.28 18.43
N ARG A 851 -16.78 19.02 17.66
CA ARG A 851 -16.42 18.69 16.28
C ARG A 851 -14.95 18.29 16.24
N ALA A 852 -14.65 17.12 15.68
CA ALA A 852 -13.29 16.70 15.35
C ALA A 852 -12.78 17.47 14.12
N ILE A 853 -11.47 17.49 13.85
CA ILE A 853 -10.88 18.00 12.61
C ILE A 853 -10.23 16.83 11.86
N ARG A 854 -10.48 16.73 10.55
CA ARG A 854 -9.93 15.66 9.69
C ARG A 854 -8.85 16.22 8.78
N ILE A 855 -7.66 15.63 8.82
CA ILE A 855 -6.46 16.12 8.16
C ILE A 855 -5.84 15.01 7.31
N LEU A 856 -5.49 15.33 6.08
CA LEU A 856 -4.67 14.51 5.19
C LEU A 856 -3.35 15.23 4.93
N GLU A 857 -2.22 14.63 5.27
CA GLU A 857 -0.89 15.14 4.92
C GLU A 857 -0.30 14.33 3.77
N VAL A 858 -0.04 14.98 2.63
CA VAL A 858 0.41 14.41 1.37
C VAL A 858 1.90 14.68 1.17
N GLY A 859 2.67 13.63 0.88
CA GLY A 859 4.12 13.75 0.68
C GLY A 859 4.83 14.22 1.95
N ALA A 860 4.43 13.66 3.10
CA ALA A 860 4.99 14.06 4.39
C ALA A 860 6.46 13.66 4.56
N GLY A 861 6.94 12.67 3.79
CA GLY A 861 8.33 12.27 3.68
C GLY A 861 8.96 11.96 5.04
N THR A 862 10.02 12.70 5.37
CA THR A 862 10.81 12.51 6.60
C THR A 862 10.08 12.96 7.88
N GLY A 863 8.92 13.62 7.73
CA GLY A 863 8.12 14.16 8.83
C GLY A 863 8.62 15.50 9.39
N SER A 864 9.44 16.25 8.62
CA SER A 864 9.99 17.54 9.07
C SER A 864 8.88 18.56 9.39
N LEU A 865 7.89 18.71 8.51
CA LEU A 865 6.73 19.56 8.77
C LEU A 865 5.82 18.94 9.84
N THR A 866 5.51 17.64 9.70
CA THR A 866 4.67 16.86 10.62
C THR A 866 5.05 17.08 12.09
N LYS A 867 6.35 17.03 12.41
CA LYS A 867 6.87 17.25 13.76
C LYS A 867 6.48 18.60 14.35
N GLU A 868 6.45 19.65 13.54
CA GLU A 868 6.13 21.01 13.97
C GLU A 868 4.61 21.23 14.13
N ILE A 869 3.79 20.53 13.33
CA ILE A 869 2.35 20.76 13.27
C ILE A 869 1.51 19.81 14.13
N LEU A 870 1.96 18.57 14.39
CA LEU A 870 1.22 17.63 15.25
C LEU A 870 0.89 18.20 16.64
N PRO A 871 1.78 18.93 17.34
CA PRO A 871 1.46 19.55 18.63
C PRO A 871 0.36 20.63 18.58
N VAL A 872 0.00 21.12 17.39
CA VAL A 872 -1.03 22.15 17.23
C VAL A 872 -2.43 21.55 17.40
N PHE A 873 -2.61 20.29 17.02
CA PHE A 873 -3.93 19.68 16.93
C PHE A 873 -4.39 19.06 18.26
N PRO A 874 -5.67 19.21 18.64
CA PRO A 874 -6.22 18.63 19.86
C PRO A 874 -6.33 17.11 19.72
N ALA A 875 -5.58 16.35 20.50
CA ALA A 875 -5.49 14.89 20.39
C ALA A 875 -6.85 14.18 20.52
N ASP A 876 -7.78 14.74 21.30
CA ASP A 876 -9.11 14.19 21.53
C ASP A 876 -10.12 14.49 20.40
N ARG A 877 -9.75 15.37 19.46
CA ARG A 877 -10.62 15.88 18.39
C ARG A 877 -9.91 15.98 17.05
N THR A 878 -8.95 15.10 16.78
CA THR A 878 -8.20 15.09 15.51
C THR A 878 -8.20 13.71 14.87
N GLU A 879 -8.51 13.68 13.58
CA GLU A 879 -8.27 12.54 12.69
C GLU A 879 -7.16 12.96 11.73
N TYR A 880 -5.99 12.32 11.81
CA TYR A 880 -4.83 12.68 11.01
C TYR A 880 -4.38 11.50 10.18
N VAL A 881 -4.26 11.69 8.86
CA VAL A 881 -3.75 10.66 7.94
C VAL A 881 -2.44 11.17 7.36
N PHE A 882 -1.34 10.59 7.84
CA PHE A 882 0.00 10.78 7.32
C PHE A 882 0.18 9.92 6.07
N THR A 883 0.60 10.52 4.96
CA THR A 883 0.79 9.79 3.71
C THR A 883 2.08 10.14 2.97
N ASP A 884 2.58 9.14 2.24
CA ASP A 884 3.71 9.24 1.34
C ASP A 884 3.58 8.15 0.24
N ASN A 885 4.33 8.26 -0.86
CA ASN A 885 4.38 7.23 -1.90
C ASN A 885 5.44 6.14 -1.62
N GLY A 886 6.37 6.39 -0.68
CA GLY A 886 7.41 5.47 -0.26
C GLY A 886 7.09 4.75 1.06
N PRO A 887 7.05 3.41 1.11
CA PRO A 887 6.70 2.67 2.35
C PRO A 887 7.71 2.86 3.49
N LEU A 888 8.98 3.16 3.19
CA LEU A 888 10.02 3.41 4.19
C LEU A 888 9.74 4.66 5.02
N PHE A 889 9.18 5.71 4.41
CA PHE A 889 8.81 6.94 5.11
C PHE A 889 7.66 6.72 6.09
N LEU A 890 6.69 5.88 5.73
CA LEU A 890 5.58 5.52 6.62
C LEU A 890 6.06 4.79 7.88
N GLN A 891 6.96 3.82 7.73
CA GLN A 891 7.52 3.10 8.87
C GLN A 891 8.34 4.02 9.78
N SER A 892 9.23 4.83 9.19
CA SER A 892 10.03 5.83 9.93
C SER A 892 9.14 6.83 10.68
N ALA A 893 8.07 7.31 10.06
CA ALA A 893 7.13 8.23 10.70
C ALA A 893 6.33 7.55 11.82
N LYS A 894 5.95 6.27 11.66
CA LYS A 894 5.27 5.50 12.70
C LYS A 894 6.15 5.28 13.92
N ASP A 895 7.43 4.97 13.71
CA ASP A 895 8.41 4.82 14.78
C ASP A 895 8.68 6.15 15.50
N LYS A 896 8.69 7.27 14.77
CA LYS A 896 8.93 8.62 15.32
C LYS A 896 7.72 9.21 16.07
N PHE A 897 6.50 8.99 15.59
CA PHE A 897 5.31 9.71 16.09
C PHE A 897 4.21 8.83 16.69
N GLY A 898 4.21 7.51 16.42
CA GLY A 898 3.06 6.64 16.72
C GLY A 898 2.74 6.51 18.23
N GLU A 899 3.75 6.55 19.09
CA GLU A 899 3.55 6.50 20.55
C GLU A 899 3.01 7.82 21.11
N ALA A 900 3.55 8.96 20.64
CA ALA A 900 3.18 10.28 21.13
C ALA A 900 1.84 10.79 20.56
N TYR A 901 1.47 10.33 19.35
CA TYR A 901 0.29 10.79 18.62
C TYR A 901 -0.52 9.59 18.09
N PRO A 902 -1.22 8.85 18.98
CA PRO A 902 -1.95 7.63 18.61
C PRO A 902 -3.15 7.88 17.68
N PHE A 903 -3.53 9.14 17.44
CA PHE A 903 -4.59 9.52 16.50
C PHE A 903 -4.13 9.64 15.04
N VAL A 904 -2.83 9.46 14.78
CA VAL A 904 -2.23 9.49 13.43
C VAL A 904 -2.30 8.11 12.78
N GLU A 905 -2.90 8.07 11.60
CA GLU A 905 -2.92 6.89 10.73
C GLU A 905 -1.88 7.06 9.62
N TYR A 906 -1.26 5.95 9.19
CA TYR A 906 -0.19 5.96 8.19
C TYR A 906 -0.62 5.13 6.99
N THR A 907 -0.74 5.76 5.82
CA THR A 907 -1.25 5.11 4.60
C THR A 907 -0.45 5.54 3.37
N LEU A 908 -0.25 4.62 2.42
CA LEU A 908 0.35 4.96 1.13
C LEU A 908 -0.62 5.82 0.32
N PHE A 909 -0.13 6.90 -0.28
CA PHE A 909 -0.94 7.77 -1.14
C PHE A 909 -0.09 8.40 -2.22
N ASP A 910 -0.55 8.25 -3.46
CA ASP A 910 0.00 8.88 -4.65
C ASP A 910 -0.98 9.96 -5.14
N CYS A 911 -0.59 11.22 -5.03
CA CYS A 911 -1.42 12.35 -5.45
C CYS A 911 -1.59 12.46 -6.98
N GLU A 912 -0.81 11.70 -7.78
CA GLU A 912 -1.01 11.57 -9.22
C GLU A 912 -2.12 10.56 -9.57
N ARG A 913 -2.65 9.80 -8.62
CA ARG A 913 -3.71 8.79 -8.84
C ARG A 913 -5.04 9.25 -8.25
N ASP A 914 -6.15 8.68 -8.73
CA ASP A 914 -7.48 9.00 -8.17
C ASP A 914 -7.52 8.63 -6.67
N PRO A 915 -7.93 9.55 -5.77
CA PRO A 915 -8.01 9.26 -4.34
C PRO A 915 -8.97 8.11 -3.99
N VAL A 916 -10.06 7.95 -4.75
CA VAL A 916 -11.08 6.92 -4.49
C VAL A 916 -10.51 5.52 -4.70
N ASP A 917 -9.69 5.35 -5.75
CA ASP A 917 -9.00 4.09 -6.04
C ASP A 917 -7.97 3.70 -4.95
N GLN A 918 -7.62 4.66 -4.08
CA GLN A 918 -6.66 4.51 -2.99
C GLN A 918 -7.34 4.41 -1.62
N GLY A 919 -8.67 4.31 -1.57
CA GLY A 919 -9.44 4.18 -0.33
C GLY A 919 -9.71 5.51 0.39
N ILE A 920 -9.50 6.64 -0.28
CA ILE A 920 -9.87 7.97 0.23
C ILE A 920 -11.25 8.35 -0.30
N GLU A 921 -12.22 8.43 0.61
CA GLU A 921 -13.56 8.91 0.29
C GLU A 921 -13.53 10.37 -0.21
N PRO A 922 -14.32 10.73 -1.23
CA PRO A 922 -14.46 12.10 -1.65
C PRO A 922 -14.95 12.99 -0.50
N HIS A 923 -14.43 14.21 -0.43
CA HIS A 923 -14.84 15.23 0.54
C HIS A 923 -14.64 14.83 2.02
N ALA A 924 -13.67 13.96 2.29
CA ALA A 924 -13.42 13.38 3.61
C ALA A 924 -12.60 14.28 4.56
N PHE A 925 -11.85 15.27 4.06
CA PHE A 925 -10.88 16.00 4.88
C PHE A 925 -11.20 17.48 5.01
N ASP A 926 -11.14 18.00 6.25
CA ASP A 926 -11.34 19.42 6.52
C ASP A 926 -10.07 20.23 6.15
N ILE A 927 -8.89 19.60 6.25
CA ILE A 927 -7.59 20.17 5.85
C ILE A 927 -6.81 19.14 5.01
N VAL A 928 -6.29 19.56 3.86
CA VAL A 928 -5.28 18.80 3.11
C VAL A 928 -3.97 19.58 3.17
N LEU A 929 -2.94 18.95 3.70
CA LEU A 929 -1.58 19.46 3.81
C LEU A 929 -0.68 18.81 2.76
N ALA A 930 0.24 19.56 2.18
CA ALA A 930 1.28 19.00 1.32
C ALA A 930 2.61 19.74 1.50
N SER A 931 3.74 19.02 1.44
CA SER A 931 5.06 19.60 1.66
C SER A 931 6.03 19.23 0.53
N ASN A 932 6.30 20.19 -0.36
CA ASN A 932 7.26 20.07 -1.47
C ASN A 932 7.10 18.79 -2.30
N VAL A 933 5.85 18.47 -2.68
CA VAL A 933 5.50 17.24 -3.41
C VAL A 933 4.69 17.53 -4.67
N ILE A 934 3.94 18.63 -4.70
CA ILE A 934 3.02 18.94 -5.81
C ILE A 934 3.82 19.35 -7.04
N HIS A 935 4.92 20.08 -6.88
CA HIS A 935 5.81 20.44 -8.01
C HIS A 935 6.38 19.21 -8.74
N ALA A 936 6.51 18.07 -8.05
CA ALA A 936 7.10 16.83 -8.57
C ALA A 936 6.07 15.90 -9.26
N THR A 937 4.96 16.46 -9.73
CA THR A 937 3.90 15.73 -10.46
C THR A 937 3.88 16.05 -11.95
N ALA A 938 3.32 15.15 -12.77
CA ALA A 938 3.26 15.30 -14.22
C ALA A 938 2.35 16.46 -14.67
N ASP A 939 1.23 16.69 -13.98
CA ASP A 939 0.25 17.75 -14.29
C ASP A 939 -0.28 18.40 -13.00
N LEU A 940 -0.03 19.69 -12.83
CA LEU A 940 -0.45 20.42 -11.62
C LEU A 940 -1.97 20.59 -11.54
N LYS A 941 -2.65 20.78 -12.67
CA LYS A 941 -4.11 21.01 -12.71
C LYS A 941 -4.83 19.75 -12.30
N GLU A 942 -4.38 18.60 -12.80
CA GLU A 942 -4.95 17.30 -12.46
C GLU A 942 -4.71 16.94 -10.99
N THR A 943 -3.47 17.12 -10.51
CA THR A 943 -3.09 16.85 -9.12
C THR A 943 -3.88 17.72 -8.14
N LEU A 944 -3.92 19.04 -8.36
CA LEU A 944 -4.72 19.95 -7.53
C LEU A 944 -6.21 19.65 -7.63
N GLY A 945 -6.70 19.20 -8.79
CA GLY A 945 -8.08 18.74 -8.97
C GLY A 945 -8.42 17.50 -8.12
N LYS A 946 -7.49 16.55 -8.02
CA LYS A 946 -7.60 15.36 -7.15
C LYS A 946 -7.56 15.73 -5.67
N LEU A 947 -6.60 16.56 -5.25
CA LEU A 947 -6.52 17.05 -3.87
C LEU A 947 -7.77 17.85 -3.48
N ARG A 948 -8.34 18.63 -4.40
CA ARG A 948 -9.62 19.32 -4.20
C ARG A 948 -10.77 18.36 -3.93
N ARG A 949 -10.79 17.18 -4.57
CA ARG A 949 -11.81 16.14 -4.32
C ARG A 949 -11.68 15.49 -2.96
N CYS A 950 -10.50 15.52 -2.32
CA CYS A 950 -10.32 15.05 -0.95
C CYS A 950 -10.92 16.03 0.08
N LEU A 951 -11.02 17.32 -0.26
CA LEU A 951 -11.49 18.36 0.66
C LEU A 951 -13.00 18.32 0.84
N ALA A 952 -13.43 18.35 2.09
CA ALA A 952 -14.80 18.61 2.51
C ALA A 952 -15.26 19.99 1.99
N PRO A 953 -16.58 20.24 1.89
CA PRO A 953 -17.09 21.58 1.63
C PRO A 953 -16.48 22.59 2.60
N ASP A 954 -15.99 23.71 2.06
CA ASP A 954 -15.27 24.74 2.83
C ASP A 954 -13.91 24.33 3.44
N GLY A 955 -13.40 23.14 3.09
CA GLY A 955 -12.09 22.65 3.53
C GLY A 955 -10.92 23.47 3.00
N LEU A 956 -9.79 23.40 3.70
CA LEU A 956 -8.57 24.16 3.39
C LEU A 956 -7.49 23.26 2.78
N LEU A 957 -7.06 23.59 1.56
CA LEU A 957 -5.78 23.15 1.02
C LEU A 957 -4.69 24.09 1.54
N MET A 958 -3.67 23.55 2.19
CA MET A 958 -2.49 24.31 2.60
C MET A 958 -1.25 23.54 2.17
N PHE A 959 -0.34 24.17 1.44
CA PHE A 959 0.83 23.47 0.93
C PHE A 959 2.07 24.34 0.85
N LEU A 960 3.21 23.76 1.22
CA LEU A 960 4.53 24.37 1.12
C LEU A 960 5.16 23.98 -0.21
N GLU A 961 5.59 24.96 -1.00
CA GLU A 961 6.26 24.72 -2.27
C GLU A 961 7.44 25.65 -2.50
N VAL A 962 8.43 25.14 -3.23
CA VAL A 962 9.55 25.94 -3.71
C VAL A 962 9.07 26.81 -4.87
N THR A 963 9.28 28.11 -4.77
CA THR A 963 8.73 29.11 -5.71
C THR A 963 9.79 29.71 -6.62
N TRP A 964 11.06 29.38 -6.38
CA TRP A 964 12.18 30.03 -7.05
C TRP A 964 13.23 29.05 -7.56
N ARG A 965 13.55 29.18 -8.85
CA ARG A 965 14.58 28.40 -9.53
C ARG A 965 15.93 29.09 -9.40
N ARG A 966 16.95 28.36 -8.94
CA ARG A 966 18.37 28.77 -8.95
C ARG A 966 19.31 27.59 -9.17
N ALA A 967 20.54 27.89 -9.58
CA ALA A 967 21.57 26.91 -9.86
C ALA A 967 21.86 25.92 -8.71
N PRO A 968 21.94 26.33 -7.42
CA PRO A 968 22.14 25.38 -6.33
C PRO A 968 21.04 24.33 -6.26
N LEU A 969 19.78 24.71 -6.51
CA LEU A 969 18.66 23.79 -6.45
C LEU A 969 18.69 22.81 -7.64
N ASP A 970 18.90 23.32 -8.86
CA ASP A 970 18.99 22.49 -10.08
C ASP A 970 20.18 21.52 -10.02
N ASN A 971 21.29 21.92 -9.41
CA ASN A 971 22.47 21.08 -9.21
C ASN A 971 22.26 19.92 -8.23
N VAL A 972 21.15 19.90 -7.49
CA VAL A 972 20.85 18.86 -6.49
C VAL A 972 19.57 18.15 -6.92
N PHE A 973 18.44 18.84 -6.89
CA PHE A 973 17.13 18.26 -7.18
C PHE A 973 16.85 18.12 -8.67
N GLY A 974 17.42 19.00 -9.50
CA GLY A 974 17.38 18.87 -10.95
C GLY A 974 18.14 17.65 -11.49
N LEU A 975 18.82 16.88 -10.63
CA LEU A 975 19.42 15.59 -11.00
C LEU A 975 18.41 14.45 -10.91
N LEU A 976 17.33 14.62 -10.15
CA LEU A 976 16.33 13.58 -9.93
C LEU A 976 15.43 13.42 -11.16
N PRO A 977 15.23 12.20 -11.68
CA PRO A 977 14.32 11.97 -12.80
C PRO A 977 12.89 12.50 -12.54
N GLY A 978 12.43 12.39 -11.28
CA GLY A 978 11.13 12.88 -10.83
C GLY A 978 10.91 14.38 -11.04
N TRP A 979 11.97 15.19 -10.91
CA TRP A 979 11.91 16.65 -11.04
C TRP A 979 11.47 17.09 -12.43
N TRP A 980 11.76 16.30 -13.47
CA TRP A 980 11.51 16.68 -14.86
C TRP A 980 10.28 16.02 -15.50
N ARG A 981 9.50 15.27 -14.72
CA ARG A 981 8.31 14.50 -15.17
C ARG A 981 7.14 15.36 -15.65
N PHE A 982 7.15 16.67 -15.41
CA PHE A 982 6.07 17.56 -15.81
C PHE A 982 5.83 17.60 -17.33
N ALA A 983 4.56 17.55 -17.72
CA ALA A 983 4.05 17.51 -19.09
C ALA A 983 3.08 18.66 -19.43
N ASP A 984 2.61 19.41 -18.42
CA ASP A 984 1.77 20.62 -18.53
C ASP A 984 2.58 21.83 -19.00
N THR A 985 3.15 21.73 -20.21
CA THR A 985 4.08 22.72 -20.77
C THR A 985 3.47 24.09 -21.05
N ASP A 986 2.14 24.20 -21.07
CA ASP A 986 1.42 25.47 -21.13
C ASP A 986 1.53 26.27 -19.82
N LEU A 987 1.78 25.57 -18.71
CA LEU A 987 1.93 26.13 -17.37
C LEU A 987 3.39 26.16 -16.93
N ARG A 988 4.10 25.04 -17.12
CA ARG A 988 5.51 24.81 -16.75
C ARG A 988 6.33 24.53 -18.01
N ASP A 989 6.96 25.54 -18.58
CA ASP A 989 7.72 25.40 -19.83
C ASP A 989 9.14 24.84 -19.62
N ARG A 990 9.84 25.33 -18.61
CA ARG A 990 11.31 25.19 -18.46
C ARG A 990 11.76 24.81 -17.06
N SER A 991 10.87 24.80 -16.07
CA SER A 991 11.14 24.40 -14.69
C SER A 991 9.93 23.68 -14.09
N ALA A 992 10.19 22.76 -13.16
CA ALA A 992 9.14 22.13 -12.34
C ALA A 992 8.45 23.14 -11.40
N LEU A 993 9.11 24.27 -11.14
CA LEU A 993 8.70 25.27 -10.17
C LEU A 993 7.88 26.38 -10.83
N LEU A 994 6.86 26.84 -10.12
CA LEU A 994 6.11 28.05 -10.47
C LEU A 994 6.47 29.17 -9.50
N SER A 995 6.48 30.40 -10.01
CA SER A 995 6.55 31.57 -9.15
C SER A 995 5.32 31.65 -8.25
N ARG A 996 5.47 32.30 -7.10
CA ARG A 996 4.40 32.52 -6.14
C ARG A 996 3.12 33.09 -6.77
N ALA A 997 3.25 34.13 -7.59
CA ALA A 997 2.10 34.73 -8.28
C ALA A 997 1.42 33.76 -9.27
N ARG A 998 2.19 32.86 -9.90
CA ARG A 998 1.63 31.85 -10.82
C ARG A 998 0.88 30.75 -10.09
N TRP A 999 1.36 30.32 -8.92
CA TRP A 999 0.61 29.42 -8.03
C TRP A 999 -0.72 30.02 -7.60
N GLU A 1000 -0.75 31.28 -7.17
CA GLU A 1000 -1.99 31.96 -6.76
C GLU A 1000 -3.00 32.09 -7.93
N SER A 1001 -2.51 32.41 -9.13
CA SER A 1001 -3.33 32.45 -10.35
C SER A 1001 -3.92 31.07 -10.66
N LEU A 1002 -3.08 30.02 -10.64
CA LEU A 1002 -3.50 28.65 -10.92
C LEU A 1002 -4.58 28.15 -9.97
N LEU A 1003 -4.42 28.38 -8.67
CA LEU A 1003 -5.43 28.00 -7.67
C LEU A 1003 -6.77 28.70 -7.94
N THR A 1004 -6.71 29.98 -8.30
CA THR A 1004 -7.90 30.76 -8.65
C THR A 1004 -8.56 30.24 -9.93
N GLU A 1005 -7.78 29.93 -10.97
CA GLU A 1005 -8.24 29.35 -12.24
C GLU A 1005 -8.92 27.98 -12.04
N LEU A 1006 -8.43 27.19 -11.09
CA LEU A 1006 -9.01 25.89 -10.71
C LEU A 1006 -10.24 26.01 -9.79
N GLY A 1007 -10.70 27.22 -9.52
CA GLY A 1007 -11.93 27.48 -8.78
C GLY A 1007 -11.79 27.33 -7.26
N PHE A 1008 -10.57 27.40 -6.71
CA PHE A 1008 -10.40 27.62 -5.27
C PHE A 1008 -10.75 29.06 -4.91
N ARG A 1009 -11.24 29.26 -3.68
CA ARG A 1009 -11.57 30.58 -3.11
C ARG A 1009 -10.61 30.94 -1.98
N ASP A 1010 -10.64 32.19 -1.52
CA ASP A 1010 -9.83 32.66 -0.37
C ASP A 1010 -8.33 32.35 -0.52
N VAL A 1011 -7.81 32.45 -1.75
CA VAL A 1011 -6.42 32.12 -2.10
C VAL A 1011 -5.48 33.14 -1.49
N ALA A 1012 -4.47 32.68 -0.77
CA ALA A 1012 -3.45 33.52 -0.17
C ALA A 1012 -2.13 32.75 0.02
N SER A 1013 -1.05 33.45 0.34
CA SER A 1013 0.24 32.80 0.61
C SER A 1013 1.12 33.63 1.54
N PHE A 1014 2.10 32.99 2.18
CA PHE A 1014 3.13 33.65 2.98
C PHE A 1014 4.49 32.96 2.82
N THR A 1015 5.57 33.70 3.13
CA THR A 1015 6.96 33.25 3.01
C THR A 1015 7.68 33.36 4.34
N SER A 1016 8.94 32.92 4.37
CA SER A 1016 9.85 33.04 5.51
C SER A 1016 10.48 34.43 5.64
N SER A 1017 10.17 35.39 4.76
CA SER A 1017 10.75 36.74 4.74
C SER A 1017 9.69 37.86 4.65
N PRO A 1018 9.92 39.00 5.32
CA PRO A 1018 9.09 40.20 5.12
C PRO A 1018 9.39 40.94 3.80
N LYS A 1019 10.47 40.58 3.07
CA LYS A 1019 10.82 41.22 1.80
C LYS A 1019 10.25 40.42 0.64
N ILE A 1020 9.68 41.11 -0.36
CA ILE A 1020 9.02 40.47 -1.51
C ILE A 1020 10.04 39.77 -2.41
N GLU A 1021 11.25 40.32 -2.49
CA GLU A 1021 12.38 39.81 -3.25
C GLU A 1021 13.07 38.57 -2.64
N GLU A 1022 12.72 38.20 -1.40
CA GLU A 1022 13.26 37.05 -0.67
C GLU A 1022 12.21 35.92 -0.60
N ASP A 1023 11.99 35.26 -1.73
CA ASP A 1023 10.92 34.27 -1.92
C ASP A 1023 11.49 32.97 -2.50
N GLN A 1024 12.20 32.18 -1.68
CA GLN A 1024 12.65 30.83 -2.08
C GLN A 1024 11.52 29.81 -2.03
N GLN A 1025 10.68 29.90 -1.01
CA GLN A 1025 9.58 28.99 -0.74
C GLN A 1025 8.39 29.77 -0.17
N ALA A 1026 7.19 29.31 -0.49
CA ALA A 1026 5.97 29.88 0.02
C ALA A 1026 5.01 28.78 0.49
N CYS A 1027 4.28 29.08 1.56
CA CYS A 1027 3.11 28.30 1.95
C CYS A 1027 1.86 28.95 1.35
N PHE A 1028 1.10 28.17 0.61
CA PHE A 1028 -0.14 28.57 -0.04
C PHE A 1028 -1.35 28.11 0.75
N LEU A 1029 -2.41 28.89 0.71
CA LEU A 1029 -3.72 28.65 1.33
C LEU A 1029 -4.76 28.77 0.23
N ALA A 1030 -5.64 27.77 0.11
CA ALA A 1030 -6.71 27.78 -0.86
C ALA A 1030 -7.91 27.00 -0.32
N ARG A 1031 -9.09 27.63 -0.30
CA ARG A 1031 -10.30 27.01 0.22
C ARG A 1031 -11.07 26.35 -0.91
N ALA A 1032 -11.65 25.17 -0.63
CA ALA A 1032 -12.53 24.48 -1.56
C ALA A 1032 -13.69 25.40 -2.00
N PRO A 1033 -14.20 25.25 -3.24
CA PRO A 1033 -15.35 26.02 -3.71
C PRO A 1033 -16.55 25.82 -2.77
N GLU A 1034 -17.43 26.82 -2.69
CA GLU A 1034 -18.72 26.65 -2.04
C GLU A 1034 -19.47 25.50 -2.75
N PRO A 1035 -20.20 24.65 -2.02
CA PRO A 1035 -21.00 23.61 -2.64
C PRO A 1035 -21.92 24.27 -3.66
N VAL A 1036 -21.66 24.04 -4.94
CA VAL A 1036 -22.62 24.37 -5.99
C VAL A 1036 -23.86 23.57 -5.63
N GLU A 1037 -25.00 24.25 -5.46
CA GLU A 1037 -26.30 23.58 -5.53
C GLU A 1037 -26.40 22.93 -6.90
N LEU A 1038 -25.84 21.74 -7.04
CA LEU A 1038 -26.13 20.82 -8.12
C LEU A 1038 -27.62 20.57 -7.97
N ALA A 1039 -28.39 21.07 -8.94
CA ALA A 1039 -29.80 20.81 -9.09
C ALA A 1039 -30.04 19.33 -8.80
N THR A 1040 -30.58 19.07 -7.62
CA THR A 1040 -31.00 17.76 -7.19
C THR A 1040 -32.07 17.34 -8.18
N ALA A 1041 -31.70 16.41 -9.07
CA ALA A 1041 -32.69 15.64 -9.80
C ALA A 1041 -33.62 15.06 -8.73
N GLU A 1042 -34.90 15.46 -8.78
CA GLU A 1042 -35.93 15.09 -7.83
C GLU A 1042 -35.97 13.57 -7.66
N ALA A 1043 -35.30 13.08 -6.61
CA ALA A 1043 -35.68 11.83 -5.99
C ALA A 1043 -37.02 12.10 -5.29
N PRO A 1044 -38.03 11.22 -5.45
CA PRO A 1044 -39.37 11.50 -4.96
C PRO A 1044 -39.31 11.73 -3.45
N VAL A 1045 -39.81 12.89 -3.04
CA VAL A 1045 -40.04 13.23 -1.63
C VAL A 1045 -40.97 12.17 -1.06
N SER A 1046 -40.40 11.14 -0.43
CA SER A 1046 -41.12 10.36 0.54
C SER A 1046 -41.36 11.30 1.71
N THR A 1047 -42.60 11.74 1.84
CA THR A 1047 -43.11 12.34 3.07
C THR A 1047 -42.84 11.34 4.20
N GLU A 1048 -41.79 11.57 4.98
CA GLU A 1048 -41.61 10.85 6.22
C GLU A 1048 -42.85 11.14 7.09
N PRO A 1049 -43.58 10.11 7.56
CA PRO A 1049 -44.66 10.33 8.50
C PRO A 1049 -44.07 10.84 9.82
N ALA A 1050 -44.85 11.68 10.50
CA ALA A 1050 -44.50 12.26 11.79
C ALA A 1050 -44.01 11.18 12.78
N VAL A 1051 -43.12 11.57 13.69
CA VAL A 1051 -42.48 10.74 14.74
C VAL A 1051 -43.48 9.87 15.54
N ALA A 1052 -44.77 10.21 15.53
CA ALA A 1052 -45.84 9.48 16.21
C ALA A 1052 -46.14 8.07 15.65
N ASP A 1053 -45.69 7.71 14.44
CA ASP A 1053 -46.00 6.41 13.80
C ASP A 1053 -44.84 5.40 13.85
N ARG A 1054 -43.70 5.76 14.47
CA ARG A 1054 -42.47 4.94 14.54
C ARG A 1054 -42.26 4.41 15.95
N GLY A 1055 -42.52 3.14 16.19
CA GLY A 1055 -42.31 2.54 17.50
C GLY A 1055 -41.12 1.59 17.59
N ILE A 1056 -40.76 1.25 18.82
CA ILE A 1056 -39.58 0.47 19.21
C ILE A 1056 -40.04 -0.83 19.87
N LEU A 1057 -39.54 -1.98 19.40
CA LEU A 1057 -39.77 -3.27 20.06
C LEU A 1057 -38.63 -3.56 21.04
N LEU A 1058 -38.93 -3.64 22.34
CA LEU A 1058 -37.97 -3.94 23.41
C LEU A 1058 -38.05 -5.44 23.78
N ILE A 1059 -36.99 -6.20 23.52
CA ILE A 1059 -36.93 -7.64 23.79
C ILE A 1059 -36.17 -7.89 25.09
N GLY A 1060 -36.78 -8.57 26.07
CA GLY A 1060 -36.14 -8.95 27.34
C GLY A 1060 -36.49 -8.09 28.56
N GLY A 1061 -37.34 -7.06 28.38
CA GLY A 1061 -38.02 -6.33 29.46
C GLY A 1061 -37.14 -5.62 30.49
N ASP A 1062 -36.75 -4.38 30.21
CA ASP A 1062 -36.16 -3.45 31.19
C ASP A 1062 -37.11 -2.26 31.38
N LYS A 1063 -37.68 -2.12 32.59
CA LYS A 1063 -38.67 -1.07 32.90
C LYS A 1063 -38.10 0.34 32.86
N ARG A 1064 -36.81 0.54 33.20
CA ARG A 1064 -36.18 1.87 33.13
C ARG A 1064 -35.96 2.30 31.69
N LEU A 1065 -35.57 1.35 30.84
CA LEU A 1065 -35.41 1.62 29.41
C LEU A 1065 -36.77 1.89 28.75
N GLU A 1066 -37.79 1.12 29.11
CA GLU A 1066 -39.17 1.32 28.64
C GLU A 1066 -39.71 2.71 29.04
N GLU A 1067 -39.55 3.11 30.31
CA GLU A 1067 -39.97 4.43 30.80
C GLU A 1067 -39.18 5.57 30.15
N GLY A 1068 -37.86 5.40 29.96
CA GLY A 1068 -36.99 6.40 29.33
C GLY A 1068 -37.31 6.60 27.85
N LEU A 1069 -37.57 5.52 27.11
CA LEU A 1069 -37.96 5.59 25.70
C LEU A 1069 -39.39 6.15 25.54
N GLY A 1070 -40.30 5.82 26.46
CA GLY A 1070 -41.64 6.40 26.49
C GLY A 1070 -41.65 7.91 26.75
N GLN A 1071 -40.75 8.43 27.60
CA GLN A 1071 -40.59 9.87 27.83
C GLN A 1071 -40.07 10.63 26.60
N LEU A 1072 -39.39 9.94 25.69
CA LEU A 1072 -38.90 10.50 24.41
C LEU A 1072 -39.98 10.48 23.31
N GLY A 1073 -41.19 10.01 23.61
CA GLY A 1073 -42.34 10.08 22.70
C GLY A 1073 -42.43 8.93 21.70
N PHE A 1074 -41.65 7.86 21.86
CA PHE A 1074 -41.75 6.66 21.03
C PHE A 1074 -42.81 5.69 21.60
N PRO A 1075 -43.72 5.13 20.78
CA PRO A 1075 -44.48 3.95 21.17
C PRO A 1075 -43.53 2.77 21.37
N VAL A 1076 -43.53 2.15 22.56
CA VAL A 1076 -42.65 1.02 22.91
C VAL A 1076 -43.49 -0.22 23.15
N TRP A 1077 -43.12 -1.34 22.52
CA TRP A 1077 -43.72 -2.66 22.77
C TRP A 1077 -42.69 -3.56 23.41
N THR A 1078 -42.96 -4.01 24.64
CA THR A 1078 -42.06 -4.90 25.37
C THR A 1078 -42.48 -6.35 25.20
N VAL A 1079 -41.54 -7.21 24.82
CA VAL A 1079 -41.78 -8.63 24.60
C VAL A 1079 -40.69 -9.48 25.26
N GLY A 1080 -41.05 -10.69 25.70
CA GLY A 1080 -40.10 -11.67 26.19
C GLY A 1080 -39.18 -12.18 25.08
N VAL A 1081 -38.17 -12.96 25.45
CA VAL A 1081 -37.14 -13.49 24.52
C VAL A 1081 -37.61 -14.71 23.72
N ASP A 1082 -38.88 -15.10 23.89
CA ASP A 1082 -39.48 -16.21 23.20
C ASP A 1082 -39.85 -15.82 21.76
N HIS A 1083 -39.38 -16.62 20.80
CA HIS A 1083 -39.51 -16.35 19.37
C HIS A 1083 -40.98 -16.30 18.90
N GLY A 1084 -41.87 -17.11 19.49
CA GLY A 1084 -43.30 -17.09 19.17
C GLY A 1084 -43.99 -15.83 19.71
N ALA A 1085 -43.59 -15.38 20.89
CA ALA A 1085 -44.07 -14.13 21.48
C ALA A 1085 -43.59 -12.89 20.72
N ILE A 1086 -42.33 -12.88 20.24
CA ILE A 1086 -41.75 -11.80 19.44
C ILE A 1086 -42.51 -11.65 18.12
N ALA A 1087 -42.76 -12.75 17.41
CA ALA A 1087 -43.52 -12.72 16.16
C ALA A 1087 -44.95 -12.19 16.37
N ALA A 1088 -45.66 -12.67 17.41
CA ALA A 1088 -47.00 -12.20 17.72
C ALA A 1088 -47.04 -10.71 18.13
N ALA A 1089 -46.00 -10.22 18.83
CA ALA A 1089 -45.90 -8.81 19.21
C ALA A 1089 -45.65 -7.89 18.00
N ILE A 1090 -44.86 -8.36 17.01
CA ILE A 1090 -44.66 -7.64 15.75
C ILE A 1090 -45.98 -7.57 14.97
N ASP A 1091 -46.68 -8.70 14.81
CA ASP A 1091 -47.98 -8.74 14.12
C ASP A 1091 -49.03 -7.86 14.81
N GLN A 1092 -49.02 -7.80 16.15
CA GLN A 1092 -49.94 -6.97 16.92
C GLN A 1092 -49.62 -5.47 16.83
N ALA A 1093 -48.33 -5.11 16.76
CA ALA A 1093 -47.91 -3.72 16.57
C ALA A 1093 -48.29 -3.20 15.17
N GLU A 1094 -48.06 -4.02 14.13
CA GLU A 1094 -48.34 -3.66 12.75
C GLU A 1094 -49.85 -3.64 12.42
N SER A 1095 -50.65 -4.53 13.02
CA SER A 1095 -52.11 -4.53 12.87
C SER A 1095 -52.81 -3.37 13.58
N GLY A 1096 -52.17 -2.76 14.59
CA GLY A 1096 -52.65 -1.55 15.27
C GLY A 1096 -52.34 -0.23 14.55
N GLY A 1097 -51.69 -0.29 13.38
CA GLY A 1097 -51.29 0.89 12.60
C GLY A 1097 -49.94 1.50 13.00
N GLY A 1098 -49.22 0.91 13.96
CA GLY A 1098 -47.86 1.32 14.33
C GLY A 1098 -46.80 0.58 13.52
N ARG A 1099 -45.73 1.25 13.08
CA ARG A 1099 -44.62 0.60 12.36
C ARG A 1099 -43.43 0.44 13.30
N ILE A 1100 -43.00 -0.79 13.54
CA ILE A 1100 -41.75 -1.06 14.28
C ILE A 1100 -40.60 -0.67 13.35
N THR A 1101 -39.81 0.32 13.77
CA THR A 1101 -38.66 0.80 12.97
C THR A 1101 -37.33 0.47 13.62
N LYS A 1102 -37.33 0.09 14.90
CA LYS A 1102 -36.15 -0.31 15.65
C LYS A 1102 -36.49 -1.42 16.65
N ILE A 1103 -35.59 -2.39 16.78
CA ILE A 1103 -35.66 -3.45 17.79
C ILE A 1103 -34.48 -3.26 18.74
N VAL A 1104 -34.75 -3.26 20.04
CA VAL A 1104 -33.75 -3.11 21.10
C VAL A 1104 -33.79 -4.34 21.98
N HIS A 1105 -32.69 -5.07 22.06
CA HIS A 1105 -32.57 -6.27 22.88
C HIS A 1105 -31.94 -5.91 24.24
N ALA A 1106 -32.76 -5.91 25.30
CA ALA A 1106 -32.41 -5.41 26.63
C ALA A 1106 -31.62 -6.42 27.50
N LEU A 1107 -31.37 -7.64 27.02
CA LEU A 1107 -30.71 -8.70 27.79
C LEU A 1107 -29.23 -8.46 28.13
N ALA A 1108 -28.69 -7.27 27.91
CA ALA A 1108 -27.32 -6.93 28.28
C ALA A 1108 -27.21 -6.02 29.51
N LEU A 1109 -28.31 -5.62 30.16
CA LEU A 1109 -28.24 -4.54 31.16
C LEU A 1109 -28.82 -4.83 32.55
N ASP A 1110 -29.50 -5.94 32.82
CA ASP A 1110 -29.92 -6.30 34.20
C ASP A 1110 -30.23 -7.81 34.37
N HIS A 1111 -29.21 -8.70 34.32
CA HIS A 1111 -29.44 -10.13 34.60
C HIS A 1111 -29.26 -10.46 36.10
N PRO A 1112 -30.24 -11.03 36.82
CA PRO A 1112 -30.17 -11.29 38.27
C PRO A 1112 -29.20 -12.40 38.72
N ARG A 1113 -28.31 -12.89 37.84
CA ARG A 1113 -27.35 -13.98 38.12
C ARG A 1113 -25.93 -13.69 37.62
N VAL A 1114 -25.55 -12.41 37.53
CA VAL A 1114 -24.19 -11.99 37.16
C VAL A 1114 -23.12 -12.63 38.07
N ASP A 1115 -23.46 -13.01 39.29
CA ASP A 1115 -22.52 -13.65 40.23
C ASP A 1115 -22.17 -15.12 39.89
N SER A 1116 -22.68 -15.69 38.78
CA SER A 1116 -22.49 -17.11 38.45
C SER A 1116 -22.06 -17.42 37.01
N LEU A 1117 -21.70 -16.41 36.22
CA LEU A 1117 -21.20 -16.59 34.85
C LEU A 1117 -19.84 -15.94 34.71
N ASP A 1118 -18.85 -16.69 34.23
CA ASP A 1118 -17.52 -16.17 33.96
C ASP A 1118 -17.52 -15.25 32.73
N VAL A 1119 -16.46 -14.43 32.65
CA VAL A 1119 -16.25 -13.44 31.59
C VAL A 1119 -16.21 -14.08 30.20
N GLU A 1120 -15.80 -15.34 30.11
CA GLU A 1120 -15.72 -16.08 28.86
C GLU A 1120 -17.11 -16.47 28.34
N THR A 1121 -18.03 -16.83 29.25
CA THR A 1121 -19.44 -17.08 28.93
C THR A 1121 -20.19 -15.79 28.59
N LEU A 1122 -19.84 -14.68 29.22
CA LEU A 1122 -20.33 -13.34 28.88
C LEU A 1122 -19.86 -12.87 27.49
N ASN A 1123 -18.61 -13.16 27.14
CA ASN A 1123 -18.07 -12.90 25.81
C ASN A 1123 -18.66 -13.83 24.74
N GLN A 1124 -18.88 -15.11 25.04
CA GLN A 1124 -19.60 -16.04 24.15
C GLN A 1124 -21.07 -15.66 23.97
N ALA A 1125 -21.73 -15.12 25.00
CA ALA A 1125 -23.09 -14.59 24.91
C ALA A 1125 -23.15 -13.32 24.03
N GLN A 1126 -22.11 -12.48 24.08
CA GLN A 1126 -21.97 -11.34 23.17
C GLN A 1126 -21.69 -11.78 21.72
N GLU A 1127 -20.82 -12.78 21.50
CA GLU A 1127 -20.53 -13.30 20.16
C GLU A 1127 -21.72 -14.03 19.54
N THR A 1128 -22.48 -14.79 20.33
CA THR A 1128 -23.71 -15.46 19.89
C THR A 1128 -24.83 -14.47 19.66
N GLY A 1129 -24.97 -13.42 20.48
CA GLY A 1129 -25.91 -12.32 20.26
C GLY A 1129 -25.60 -11.52 18.98
N VAL A 1130 -24.31 -11.26 18.70
CA VAL A 1130 -23.86 -10.58 17.48
C VAL A 1130 -24.03 -11.48 16.25
N ARG A 1131 -23.71 -12.78 16.33
CA ARG A 1131 -23.97 -13.74 15.23
C ARG A 1131 -25.45 -13.96 14.97
N HIS A 1132 -26.27 -14.07 16.01
CA HIS A 1132 -27.72 -14.21 15.88
C HIS A 1132 -28.35 -12.93 15.32
N ALA A 1133 -27.90 -11.75 15.74
CA ALA A 1133 -28.30 -10.47 15.15
C ALA A 1133 -27.88 -10.37 13.68
N HIS A 1134 -26.71 -10.89 13.29
CA HIS A 1134 -26.22 -10.88 11.92
C HIS A 1134 -26.99 -11.87 11.01
N GLU A 1135 -27.34 -13.05 11.51
CA GLU A 1135 -28.16 -14.04 10.80
C GLU A 1135 -29.62 -13.57 10.67
N LEU A 1136 -30.18 -12.96 11.72
CA LEU A 1136 -31.51 -12.35 11.69
C LEU A 1136 -31.55 -11.16 10.72
N PHE A 1137 -30.51 -10.32 10.68
CA PHE A 1137 -30.38 -9.25 9.67
C PHE A 1137 -30.34 -9.82 8.25
N ARG A 1138 -29.63 -10.93 8.02
CA ARG A 1138 -29.59 -11.62 6.71
C ARG A 1138 -30.92 -12.28 6.34
N HIS A 1139 -31.70 -12.75 7.30
CA HIS A 1139 -33.01 -13.38 7.06
C HIS A 1139 -34.13 -12.35 6.83
N ILE A 1140 -33.99 -11.13 7.33
CA ILE A 1140 -34.96 -10.03 7.15
C ILE A 1140 -34.65 -9.20 5.89
N THR A 1141 -33.40 -9.21 5.41
CA THR A 1141 -32.96 -8.46 4.19
C THR A 1141 -32.96 -9.30 2.90
N ALA A 1142 -33.29 -10.59 2.98
CA ALA A 1142 -33.59 -11.47 1.86
C ALA A 1142 -35.10 -11.67 1.75
#